data_AF-A0A7Y5WWW7-F1
#
_entry.id   AF-A0A7Y5WWW7-F1
#
_cell.length_a   1.000
_cell.length_b   1.000
_cell.length_c   1.000
_cell.angle_alpha   90.00
_cell.angle_beta   90.00
_cell.angle_gamma   90.00
#
_symmetry.space_group_name_H-M   'P 1'
#
loop_
_entity.id
_entity.type
_entity.pdbx_description
1 polymer ?
#
loop_
_entity_poly.entity_id
_entity_poly.type
_entity_poly.pdbx_seq_one_letter_code
_entity_poly.pdbx_strand_id
1 'polypeptide(L)'
;MNESRGWRVLAVLGLVLLGTVAPARASEWLCDASYQDCRAPLLTLIRNEQYGIDVAFWFMEDARISTEIIKRWQAGVPVRVIVDQRANPAFGGTHPINAEIVQTLVAAGIPIRQRALTNGDILHWKMMLFVGQNTVEFSGANYSSTAFVPQTPYVDFEDEAIYFTDEPSIVNSFKTKYDDLWIDPVNYADYANILTPPARVYPIFTKDPELNFPQQESYANRVLGKYPKEKQRVDIIMFRITDERETNAIIATVQRGIPVRLITDLDEYRVPKRQWVSYNLDKLWASGVQFRVRAHQGLNHQKLVMFYSQGLSIFGSSNFTTPSDNKQQEHNYFTVKPWIFDWFAAMFERKWCSGPWAAGMPAECAGKQNPVNSDETTDFVPLPPDKPVNTSPVNLAINQATTGLKLKWNPGFYAHFYDVYFGVDPNPPLYQANLHLGPSDAATKNTLSITLPTLQPGTTYYWRIVSRTMAGLTARGPISSFTTKGIPPPPPPPPPGATTQVIWAADVQPTAMTGRWASIVDPTAAGGVALWNADKGNAKISPPLAAPSNYFEAPFEALSGVPYHVWIRLRAQSNSLSNNSVSVQFDGSVDPFGTPAYRIGSAAGMELILTDPSGALSGWGWTDNSGATFGADVYFAASGTHTIRVQQRADGAVIDQIVISPDRFIRVSPGLRRFDQTQLASTVSGAAPAARMPLPDPWRSEDIGIVGINGFSTLDPAAGTVTLVAGGGDAWGAADGMYYAYQPLTGDGSIVAHVASVQKAATWSRAGVMIRESTTAGAANAFAYVTGGTSSGFQRRRAAGAATFATVVTAASPAAPRWIRLDRAGDVLTAYLSADGQTWSFAGADVVAMPPTVLIGLGATSALVTASSTSVFDSVAVTAGTPVPAAAPPIVPPLPDGWSAADVGNVGFTGAASFDAAATSFTLKGAGKDIGGASDAFQFAWRALTGDGVVVARVRKLQNISSLSKAGVMIRQSLEAGSPHAFMGLTPTGAASFQRRAIAGGATVSSPGPLATVPSWVMIERIGATVNAYVSADALTWTLVGSDTIPFDATVLAGLAVVSHDTMNTATAVFDNVAVR
;
A
#
# COMPACT_ATOMS: atom_id res chain seq x y z
N MET A 1 -80.85 -49.66 -17.46
CA MET A 1 -81.81 -50.26 -18.41
C MET A 1 -82.31 -49.15 -19.34
N ASN A 2 -82.61 -49.50 -20.60
CA ASN A 2 -83.25 -48.80 -21.75
C ASN A 2 -84.46 -47.88 -21.39
N GLU A 3 -85.14 -47.05 -22.22
CA GLU A 3 -85.05 -46.39 -23.58
C GLU A 3 -86.34 -45.52 -23.78
N SER A 4 -86.64 -44.76 -24.86
CA SER A 4 -85.88 -43.91 -25.82
C SER A 4 -86.83 -43.02 -26.70
N ARG A 5 -86.24 -42.09 -27.48
CA ARG A 5 -86.66 -41.43 -28.76
C ARG A 5 -88.15 -41.11 -29.13
N GLY A 6 -88.37 -39.93 -29.73
CA GLY A 6 -89.58 -39.53 -30.50
C GLY A 6 -89.27 -38.43 -31.56
N TRP A 7 -90.12 -38.24 -32.60
CA TRP A 7 -89.87 -37.31 -33.74
C TRP A 7 -91.11 -37.04 -34.64
N ARG A 8 -91.25 -35.85 -35.28
CA ARG A 8 -91.95 -35.58 -36.58
C ARG A 8 -91.82 -34.11 -37.10
N VAL A 9 -92.29 -33.83 -38.32
CA VAL A 9 -91.79 -32.82 -39.30
C VAL A 9 -92.92 -32.03 -40.04
N LEU A 10 -92.64 -30.83 -40.61
CA LEU A 10 -93.40 -30.16 -41.71
C LEU A 10 -92.54 -29.10 -42.48
N ALA A 11 -92.99 -28.57 -43.65
CA ALA A 11 -92.16 -27.81 -44.62
C ALA A 11 -92.89 -26.65 -45.39
N VAL A 12 -92.16 -25.63 -45.90
CA VAL A 12 -92.64 -24.53 -46.81
C VAL A 12 -91.52 -24.03 -47.78
N LEU A 13 -91.93 -23.36 -48.87
CA LEU A 13 -91.20 -22.81 -50.04
C LEU A 13 -89.86 -22.05 -49.81
N GLY A 14 -89.06 -21.99 -50.88
CA GLY A 14 -87.77 -21.29 -50.94
C GLY A 14 -87.78 -19.91 -51.62
N LEU A 15 -86.78 -19.11 -51.26
CA LEU A 15 -86.45 -17.79 -51.81
C LEU A 15 -84.91 -17.72 -51.90
N VAL A 16 -84.35 -17.29 -53.04
CA VAL A 16 -82.90 -17.36 -53.27
C VAL A 16 -82.17 -16.29 -52.45
N LEU A 17 -81.49 -16.72 -51.39
CA LEU A 17 -80.56 -15.91 -50.62
C LEU A 17 -79.13 -16.16 -51.10
N LEU A 18 -78.49 -15.11 -51.63
CA LEU A 18 -77.05 -15.06 -51.85
C LEU A 18 -76.34 -15.04 -50.49
N GLY A 19 -76.07 -16.22 -49.94
CA GLY A 19 -75.25 -16.37 -48.74
C GLY A 19 -73.80 -16.00 -49.05
N THR A 20 -73.35 -14.85 -48.55
CA THR A 20 -71.93 -14.53 -48.50
C THR A 20 -71.22 -15.55 -47.61
N VAL A 21 -70.44 -16.44 -48.22
CA VAL A 21 -69.56 -17.36 -47.49
C VAL A 21 -68.56 -16.49 -46.72
N ALA A 22 -68.68 -16.48 -45.39
CA ALA A 22 -67.66 -15.86 -44.56
C ALA A 22 -66.33 -16.59 -44.81
N PRO A 23 -65.20 -15.88 -45.00
CA PRO A 23 -63.91 -16.54 -45.19
C PRO A 23 -63.63 -17.45 -44.00
N ALA A 24 -63.08 -18.63 -44.28
CA ALA A 24 -62.60 -19.53 -43.24
C ALA A 24 -61.60 -18.77 -42.37
N ARG A 25 -61.78 -18.80 -41.04
CA ARG A 25 -60.82 -18.20 -40.11
C ARG A 25 -59.52 -19.00 -40.17
N ALA A 26 -58.40 -18.29 -40.12
CA ALA A 26 -57.07 -18.85 -39.92
C ALA A 26 -57.04 -19.77 -38.69
N SER A 27 -56.39 -20.93 -38.84
CA SER A 27 -56.09 -21.90 -37.79
C SER A 27 -54.84 -21.46 -37.01
N GLU A 28 -54.99 -20.43 -36.19
CA GLU A 28 -53.90 -19.86 -35.39
C GLU A 28 -53.93 -20.36 -33.94
N TRP A 29 -52.76 -20.62 -33.34
CA TRP A 29 -52.66 -20.91 -31.91
C TRP A 29 -51.31 -20.53 -31.31
N LEU A 30 -51.31 -20.35 -29.98
CA LEU A 30 -50.12 -20.19 -29.14
C LEU A 30 -49.93 -21.44 -28.27
N CYS A 31 -48.67 -21.79 -28.01
CA CYS A 31 -48.30 -22.88 -27.12
C CYS A 31 -47.34 -22.37 -26.03
N ASP A 32 -47.66 -22.65 -24.77
CA ASP A 32 -46.88 -22.26 -23.59
C ASP A 32 -45.91 -23.38 -23.20
N ALA A 33 -44.63 -23.15 -23.47
CA ALA A 33 -43.56 -24.10 -23.19
C ALA A 33 -43.38 -24.38 -21.68
N SER A 34 -44.02 -23.63 -20.78
CA SER A 34 -43.93 -23.93 -19.34
C SER A 34 -44.70 -25.18 -18.93
N TYR A 35 -45.69 -25.64 -19.71
CA TYR A 35 -46.49 -26.82 -19.33
C TYR A 35 -46.99 -27.69 -20.49
N GLN A 36 -46.76 -27.29 -21.75
CA GLN A 36 -47.24 -28.01 -22.94
C GLN A 36 -46.05 -28.62 -23.72
N ASP A 37 -46.30 -29.70 -24.50
CA ASP A 37 -45.35 -30.16 -25.51
C ASP A 37 -45.58 -29.37 -26.81
N CYS A 38 -44.86 -28.26 -26.98
CA CYS A 38 -44.93 -27.40 -28.16
C CYS A 38 -44.11 -27.96 -29.34
N ARG A 39 -43.27 -28.98 -29.12
CA ARG A 39 -42.56 -29.71 -30.17
C ARG A 39 -43.52 -30.63 -30.94
N ALA A 40 -44.49 -31.26 -30.29
CA ALA A 40 -45.39 -32.21 -30.94
C ALA A 40 -46.20 -31.62 -32.12
N PRO A 41 -46.76 -30.40 -32.04
CA PRO A 41 -47.33 -29.71 -33.20
C PRO A 41 -46.30 -29.45 -34.31
N LEU A 42 -45.11 -28.96 -33.97
CA LEU A 42 -44.04 -28.69 -34.94
C LEU A 42 -43.60 -29.95 -35.70
N LEU A 43 -43.37 -31.07 -35.00
CA LEU A 43 -43.03 -32.35 -35.64
C LEU A 43 -44.17 -32.88 -36.52
N THR A 44 -45.42 -32.56 -36.18
CA THR A 44 -46.59 -32.94 -36.99
C THR A 44 -46.63 -32.15 -38.29
N LEU A 45 -46.41 -30.84 -38.24
CA LEU A 45 -46.28 -29.98 -39.43
C LEU A 45 -45.11 -30.44 -40.33
N ILE A 46 -43.94 -30.74 -39.74
CA ILE A 46 -42.80 -31.29 -40.50
C ILE A 46 -43.21 -32.59 -41.21
N ARG A 47 -43.74 -33.58 -40.48
CA ARG A 47 -44.11 -34.90 -41.04
C ARG A 47 -45.12 -34.82 -42.19
N ASN A 48 -46.09 -33.91 -42.08
CA ASN A 48 -47.19 -33.76 -43.03
C ASN A 48 -46.82 -32.91 -44.26
N GLU A 49 -45.74 -32.13 -44.23
CA GLU A 49 -45.37 -31.26 -45.35
C GLU A 49 -45.02 -32.05 -46.62
N GLN A 50 -45.46 -31.56 -47.78
CA GLN A 50 -45.33 -32.24 -49.09
C GLN A 50 -44.69 -31.37 -50.19
N TYR A 51 -44.58 -30.05 -50.01
CA TYR A 51 -44.19 -29.10 -51.05
C TYR A 51 -42.89 -28.35 -50.72
N GLY A 52 -42.62 -28.05 -49.45
CA GLY A 52 -41.37 -27.43 -49.05
C GLY A 52 -41.30 -27.03 -47.58
N ILE A 53 -40.09 -27.04 -47.02
CA ILE A 53 -39.77 -26.52 -45.68
C ILE A 53 -38.66 -25.48 -45.80
N ASP A 54 -38.96 -24.26 -45.38
CA ASP A 54 -37.95 -23.22 -45.19
C ASP A 54 -37.74 -23.01 -43.69
N VAL A 55 -36.51 -23.17 -43.20
CA VAL A 55 -36.16 -22.96 -41.80
C VAL A 55 -35.02 -21.95 -41.66
N ALA A 56 -35.11 -21.09 -40.65
CA ALA A 56 -34.03 -20.20 -40.24
C ALA A 56 -33.88 -20.24 -38.71
N PHE A 57 -32.65 -20.41 -38.21
CA PHE A 57 -32.39 -20.47 -36.77
C PHE A 57 -31.04 -19.88 -36.35
N TRP A 58 -31.00 -19.30 -35.15
CA TRP A 58 -29.76 -18.99 -34.43
C TRP A 58 -29.06 -20.28 -33.96
N PHE A 59 -29.77 -21.14 -33.21
CA PHE A 59 -29.34 -22.52 -32.94
C PHE A 59 -30.50 -23.51 -32.84
N MET A 60 -30.17 -24.79 -33.03
CA MET A 60 -31.01 -25.96 -32.81
C MET A 60 -30.22 -26.99 -31.99
N GLU A 61 -30.83 -27.52 -30.93
CA GLU A 61 -30.23 -28.52 -30.04
C GLU A 61 -31.16 -29.73 -29.79
N ASP A 62 -32.44 -29.65 -30.18
CA ASP A 62 -33.33 -30.82 -30.20
C ASP A 62 -33.19 -31.61 -31.53
N ALA A 63 -32.36 -32.65 -31.50
CA ALA A 63 -32.12 -33.54 -32.64
C ALA A 63 -33.37 -34.26 -33.16
N ARG A 64 -34.49 -34.29 -32.41
CA ARG A 64 -35.77 -34.85 -32.91
C ARG A 64 -36.35 -33.97 -34.02
N ILE A 65 -36.10 -32.66 -34.00
CA ILE A 65 -36.56 -31.71 -35.02
C ILE A 65 -35.75 -31.90 -36.31
N SER A 66 -34.41 -31.84 -36.23
CA SER A 66 -33.54 -32.06 -37.40
C SER A 66 -33.73 -33.45 -38.03
N THR A 67 -33.96 -34.48 -37.21
CA THR A 67 -34.26 -35.83 -37.70
C THR A 67 -35.52 -35.88 -38.57
N GLU A 68 -36.62 -35.22 -38.18
CA GLU A 68 -37.84 -35.20 -39.00
C GLU A 68 -37.66 -34.33 -40.26
N ILE A 69 -36.90 -33.23 -40.20
CA ILE A 69 -36.52 -32.43 -41.39
C ILE A 69 -35.77 -33.31 -42.41
N ILE A 70 -34.76 -34.07 -41.95
CA ILE A 70 -33.99 -35.00 -42.80
C ILE A 70 -34.91 -36.07 -43.41
N LYS A 71 -35.87 -36.62 -42.65
CA LYS A 71 -36.87 -37.58 -43.17
C LYS A 71 -37.83 -36.97 -44.20
N ARG A 72 -38.00 -35.64 -44.27
CA ARG A 72 -38.80 -34.97 -45.32
C ARG A 72 -37.97 -34.68 -46.56
N TRP A 73 -36.74 -34.19 -46.38
CA TRP A 73 -35.76 -34.09 -47.46
C TRP A 73 -35.56 -35.43 -48.18
N GLN A 74 -35.35 -36.52 -47.44
CA GLN A 74 -35.23 -37.88 -47.98
C GLN A 74 -36.51 -38.41 -48.65
N ALA A 75 -37.68 -37.83 -48.34
CA ALA A 75 -38.95 -38.13 -49.01
C ALA A 75 -39.20 -37.26 -50.25
N GLY A 76 -38.23 -36.43 -50.67
CA GLY A 76 -38.30 -35.58 -51.85
C GLY A 76 -38.91 -34.20 -51.62
N VAL A 77 -39.23 -33.83 -50.37
CA VAL A 77 -39.70 -32.48 -50.02
C VAL A 77 -38.51 -31.52 -50.02
N PRO A 78 -38.50 -30.44 -50.83
CA PRO A 78 -37.44 -29.44 -50.80
C PRO A 78 -37.26 -28.83 -49.40
N VAL A 79 -36.02 -28.75 -48.93
CA VAL A 79 -35.68 -28.08 -47.67
C VAL A 79 -34.64 -27.00 -47.94
N ARG A 80 -34.85 -25.80 -47.40
CA ARG A 80 -33.87 -24.72 -47.34
C ARG A 80 -33.57 -24.36 -45.90
N VAL A 81 -32.29 -24.15 -45.58
CA VAL A 81 -31.83 -23.83 -44.22
C VAL A 81 -30.99 -22.56 -44.24
N ILE A 82 -31.32 -21.59 -43.38
CA ILE A 82 -30.47 -20.44 -43.09
C ILE A 82 -30.00 -20.52 -41.64
N VAL A 83 -28.68 -20.56 -41.42
CA VAL A 83 -28.05 -20.68 -40.08
C VAL A 83 -27.12 -19.52 -39.78
N ASP A 84 -26.63 -19.45 -38.54
CA ASP A 84 -25.48 -18.61 -38.18
C ASP A 84 -24.47 -19.41 -37.37
N GLN A 85 -23.26 -19.55 -37.90
CA GLN A 85 -22.22 -20.37 -37.28
C GLN A 85 -21.72 -19.80 -35.95
N ARG A 86 -22.01 -18.53 -35.62
CA ARG A 86 -21.54 -17.88 -34.37
C ARG A 86 -22.20 -18.42 -33.10
N ALA A 87 -23.26 -19.22 -33.20
CA ALA A 87 -23.75 -19.99 -32.06
C ALA A 87 -22.77 -21.12 -31.65
N ASN A 88 -21.92 -21.58 -32.56
CA ASN A 88 -21.06 -22.75 -32.37
C ASN A 88 -19.73 -22.39 -31.64
N PRO A 89 -19.16 -23.31 -30.83
CA PRO A 89 -17.91 -23.08 -30.11
C PRO A 89 -16.72 -22.68 -30.98
N ALA A 90 -16.64 -23.18 -32.22
CA ALA A 90 -15.59 -22.82 -33.18
C ALA A 90 -15.53 -21.32 -33.52
N PHE A 91 -16.60 -20.57 -33.23
CA PHE A 91 -16.73 -19.13 -33.48
C PHE A 91 -16.96 -18.32 -32.19
N GLY A 92 -16.66 -18.92 -31.02
CA GLY A 92 -16.83 -18.28 -29.70
C GLY A 92 -18.25 -18.34 -29.13
N GLY A 93 -19.16 -19.09 -29.76
CA GLY A 93 -20.47 -19.42 -29.21
C GLY A 93 -20.42 -20.53 -28.16
N THR A 94 -21.58 -20.91 -27.64
CA THR A 94 -21.72 -21.84 -26.49
C THR A 94 -22.51 -23.11 -26.79
N HIS A 95 -22.89 -23.36 -28.05
CA HIS A 95 -23.83 -24.41 -28.44
C HIS A 95 -23.14 -25.54 -29.25
N PRO A 96 -22.48 -26.52 -28.59
CA PRO A 96 -21.81 -27.62 -29.30
C PRO A 96 -22.78 -28.54 -30.05
N ILE A 97 -23.96 -28.80 -29.49
CA ILE A 97 -24.97 -29.68 -30.10
C ILE A 97 -25.50 -29.08 -31.42
N ASN A 98 -25.57 -27.75 -31.52
CA ASN A 98 -25.92 -27.08 -32.76
C ASN A 98 -24.90 -27.32 -33.88
N ALA A 99 -23.60 -27.38 -33.55
CA ALA A 99 -22.57 -27.70 -34.54
C ALA A 99 -22.77 -29.12 -35.09
N GLU A 100 -23.07 -30.09 -34.22
CA GLU A 100 -23.37 -31.48 -34.61
C GLU A 100 -24.63 -31.56 -35.47
N ILE A 101 -25.73 -30.93 -35.05
CA ILE A 101 -26.99 -30.92 -35.81
C ILE A 101 -26.80 -30.29 -37.19
N VAL A 102 -26.09 -29.15 -37.29
CA VAL A 102 -25.77 -28.54 -38.58
C VAL A 102 -24.96 -29.49 -39.48
N GLN A 103 -24.00 -30.26 -38.93
CA GLN A 103 -23.30 -31.27 -39.73
C GLN A 103 -24.20 -32.44 -40.17
N THR A 104 -25.21 -32.84 -39.39
CA THR A 104 -26.23 -33.82 -39.89
C THR A 104 -27.08 -33.23 -41.03
N LEU A 105 -27.43 -31.94 -40.92
CA LEU A 105 -27.81 -31.01 -42.00
C LEU A 105 -27.06 -31.26 -43.32
N VAL A 106 -25.75 -30.98 -43.24
CA VAL A 106 -24.80 -31.04 -44.36
C VAL A 106 -24.72 -32.45 -44.93
N ALA A 107 -24.54 -33.46 -44.07
CA ALA A 107 -24.37 -34.86 -44.47
C ALA A 107 -25.61 -35.47 -45.14
N ALA A 108 -26.81 -34.97 -44.83
CA ALA A 108 -28.05 -35.35 -45.51
C ALA A 108 -28.18 -34.77 -46.93
N GLY A 109 -27.27 -33.86 -47.34
CA GLY A 109 -27.32 -33.21 -48.66
C GLY A 109 -28.26 -31.99 -48.72
N ILE A 110 -28.78 -31.51 -47.58
CA ILE A 110 -29.72 -30.37 -47.54
C ILE A 110 -29.00 -29.07 -47.91
N PRO A 111 -29.57 -28.21 -48.79
CA PRO A 111 -29.09 -26.86 -49.09
C PRO A 111 -29.07 -25.94 -47.86
N ILE A 112 -27.88 -25.41 -47.51
CA ILE A 112 -27.69 -24.49 -46.37
C ILE A 112 -26.97 -23.21 -46.83
N ARG A 113 -27.55 -22.05 -46.49
CA ARG A 113 -26.85 -20.76 -46.46
C ARG A 113 -26.57 -20.36 -45.01
N GLN A 114 -25.53 -19.56 -44.81
CA GLN A 114 -25.15 -19.02 -43.51
C GLN A 114 -25.18 -17.50 -43.53
N ARG A 115 -25.51 -16.87 -42.40
CA ARG A 115 -25.20 -15.46 -42.16
C ARG A 115 -23.69 -15.26 -42.35
N ALA A 116 -23.31 -14.33 -43.22
CA ALA A 116 -21.92 -14.15 -43.60
C ALA A 116 -21.08 -13.71 -42.39
N LEU A 117 -19.96 -14.40 -42.14
CA LEU A 117 -19.08 -14.14 -40.99
C LEU A 117 -18.39 -12.76 -41.06
N THR A 118 -18.40 -12.11 -42.23
CA THR A 118 -18.00 -10.71 -42.43
C THR A 118 -19.00 -9.70 -41.86
N ASN A 119 -20.25 -10.10 -41.63
CA ASN A 119 -21.28 -9.27 -41.00
C ASN A 119 -21.18 -9.42 -39.47
N GLY A 120 -20.97 -8.32 -38.74
CA GLY A 120 -20.79 -8.32 -37.28
C GLY A 120 -22.02 -8.75 -36.46
N ASP A 121 -23.21 -8.77 -37.07
CA ASP A 121 -24.49 -8.96 -36.39
C ASP A 121 -25.20 -10.27 -36.79
N ILE A 122 -25.89 -10.87 -35.83
CA ILE A 122 -26.38 -12.25 -35.90
C ILE A 122 -27.71 -12.42 -36.66
N LEU A 123 -27.93 -13.63 -37.17
CA LEU A 123 -29.29 -14.14 -37.43
C LEU A 123 -29.91 -14.53 -36.09
N HIS A 124 -30.96 -13.81 -35.66
CA HIS A 124 -31.67 -14.12 -34.42
C HIS A 124 -33.12 -14.62 -34.66
N TRP A 125 -33.46 -14.86 -35.93
CA TRP A 125 -34.66 -15.58 -36.35
C TRP A 125 -34.69 -17.00 -35.79
N LYS A 126 -35.90 -17.45 -35.46
CA LYS A 126 -36.30 -18.86 -35.32
C LYS A 126 -37.69 -18.95 -35.93
N MET A 127 -37.77 -19.58 -37.08
CA MET A 127 -39.00 -19.79 -37.81
C MET A 127 -38.90 -21.00 -38.74
N MET A 128 -40.04 -21.65 -38.95
CA MET A 128 -40.19 -22.74 -39.90
C MET A 128 -41.48 -22.54 -40.70
N LEU A 129 -41.34 -22.45 -42.01
CA LEU A 129 -42.42 -22.24 -42.97
C LEU A 129 -42.71 -23.56 -43.71
N PHE A 130 -43.97 -23.95 -43.70
CA PHE A 130 -44.53 -25.16 -44.30
C PHE A 130 -45.34 -24.78 -45.53
N VAL A 131 -44.78 -25.00 -46.72
CA VAL A 131 -45.28 -24.41 -47.97
C VAL A 131 -46.64 -24.96 -48.36
N GLY A 132 -46.80 -26.29 -48.34
CA GLY A 132 -48.03 -26.99 -48.73
C GLY A 132 -49.15 -26.84 -47.72
N GLN A 133 -48.81 -26.74 -46.44
CA GLN A 133 -49.77 -26.46 -45.36
C GLN A 133 -50.10 -24.97 -45.24
N ASN A 134 -49.38 -24.09 -45.96
CA ASN A 134 -49.46 -22.64 -45.84
C ASN A 134 -49.38 -22.17 -44.37
N THR A 135 -48.51 -22.76 -43.57
CA THR A 135 -48.37 -22.46 -42.12
C THR A 135 -46.96 -21.96 -41.83
N VAL A 136 -46.82 -21.00 -40.92
CA VAL A 136 -45.52 -20.60 -40.36
C VAL A 136 -45.54 -20.76 -38.84
N GLU A 137 -44.50 -21.41 -38.31
CA GLU A 137 -44.12 -21.34 -36.90
C GLU A 137 -43.08 -20.22 -36.74
N PHE A 138 -43.25 -19.36 -35.75
CA PHE A 138 -42.22 -18.40 -35.36
C PHE A 138 -42.41 -17.93 -33.90
N SER A 139 -41.31 -17.71 -33.18
CA SER A 139 -41.33 -17.21 -31.80
C SER A 139 -39.96 -16.67 -31.35
N GLY A 140 -39.79 -16.39 -30.05
CA GLY A 140 -38.48 -16.09 -29.47
C GLY A 140 -37.56 -17.32 -29.39
N ALA A 141 -38.15 -18.52 -29.42
CA ALA A 141 -37.59 -19.79 -28.99
C ALA A 141 -36.50 -20.33 -29.91
N ASN A 142 -35.36 -20.72 -29.33
CA ASN A 142 -34.42 -21.58 -30.04
C ASN A 142 -34.97 -23.00 -30.10
N TYR A 143 -34.56 -23.79 -31.09
CA TYR A 143 -35.01 -25.18 -31.25
C TYR A 143 -34.27 -26.12 -30.26
N SER A 144 -34.33 -25.82 -28.96
CA SER A 144 -33.82 -26.62 -27.83
C SER A 144 -34.94 -27.52 -27.26
N SER A 145 -34.58 -28.48 -26.41
CA SER A 145 -35.60 -29.34 -25.77
C SER A 145 -36.45 -28.55 -24.76
N THR A 146 -35.83 -27.69 -23.95
CA THR A 146 -36.43 -26.94 -22.84
C THR A 146 -37.22 -25.70 -23.26
N ALA A 147 -36.95 -25.13 -24.43
CA ALA A 147 -37.73 -24.04 -25.01
C ALA A 147 -39.01 -24.52 -25.73
N PHE A 148 -39.14 -25.82 -25.98
CA PHE A 148 -40.34 -26.41 -26.62
C PHE A 148 -41.12 -27.36 -25.70
N VAL A 149 -40.48 -27.98 -24.71
CA VAL A 149 -41.12 -28.94 -23.80
C VAL A 149 -40.49 -28.86 -22.39
N PRO A 150 -41.29 -28.71 -21.33
CA PRO A 150 -40.76 -28.71 -19.96
C PRO A 150 -40.34 -30.13 -19.55
N GLN A 151 -39.26 -30.28 -18.77
CA GLN A 151 -38.96 -31.58 -18.13
C GLN A 151 -39.96 -31.89 -17.02
N THR A 152 -40.33 -30.86 -16.26
CA THR A 152 -41.41 -30.87 -15.26
C THR A 152 -42.20 -29.57 -15.43
N PRO A 153 -43.53 -29.65 -15.66
CA PRO A 153 -44.36 -28.46 -15.85
C PRO A 153 -44.14 -27.40 -14.76
N TYR A 154 -43.96 -26.16 -15.20
CA TYR A 154 -43.74 -24.95 -14.39
C TYR A 154 -42.42 -24.94 -13.57
N VAL A 155 -41.55 -25.95 -13.70
CA VAL A 155 -40.32 -26.08 -12.90
C VAL A 155 -39.04 -26.01 -13.74
N ASP A 156 -38.98 -26.73 -14.86
CA ASP A 156 -37.79 -26.74 -15.75
C ASP A 156 -38.21 -26.61 -17.21
N PHE A 157 -38.07 -25.39 -17.71
CA PHE A 157 -38.47 -24.91 -19.02
C PHE A 157 -37.79 -23.55 -19.30
N GLU A 158 -37.69 -23.14 -20.56
CA GLU A 158 -37.38 -21.76 -20.94
C GLU A 158 -38.70 -21.02 -21.22
N ASP A 159 -38.90 -19.81 -20.66
CA ASP A 159 -40.08 -18.99 -20.96
C ASP A 159 -40.16 -18.74 -22.46
N GLU A 160 -41.18 -19.29 -23.12
CA GLU A 160 -41.46 -19.10 -24.54
C GLU A 160 -42.95 -19.25 -24.85
N ALA A 161 -43.36 -18.58 -25.93
CA ALA A 161 -44.71 -18.68 -26.49
C ALA A 161 -44.61 -18.99 -27.99
N ILE A 162 -44.74 -20.26 -28.34
CA ILE A 162 -44.59 -20.73 -29.72
C ILE A 162 -45.87 -20.42 -30.49
N TYR A 163 -45.78 -19.61 -31.54
CA TYR A 163 -46.91 -19.20 -32.35
C TYR A 163 -46.92 -19.91 -33.70
N PHE A 164 -48.08 -20.43 -34.05
CA PHE A 164 -48.35 -21.08 -35.33
C PHE A 164 -49.53 -20.39 -35.99
N THR A 165 -49.40 -20.07 -37.27
CA THR A 165 -50.46 -19.40 -38.04
C THR A 165 -50.42 -19.77 -39.51
N ASP A 166 -51.59 -19.95 -40.10
CA ASP A 166 -51.82 -20.08 -41.54
C ASP A 166 -52.37 -18.78 -42.17
N GLU A 167 -52.44 -17.69 -41.39
CA GLU A 167 -52.93 -16.37 -41.83
C GLU A 167 -52.15 -15.90 -43.07
N PRO A 168 -52.81 -15.77 -44.25
CA PRO A 168 -52.09 -15.58 -45.50
C PRO A 168 -51.19 -14.35 -45.53
N SER A 169 -51.55 -13.24 -44.88
CA SER A 169 -50.69 -12.03 -44.85
C SER A 169 -49.38 -12.27 -44.09
N ILE A 170 -49.44 -12.99 -42.97
CA ILE A 170 -48.29 -13.34 -42.13
C ILE A 170 -47.39 -14.34 -42.86
N VAL A 171 -47.98 -15.44 -43.34
CA VAL A 171 -47.27 -16.50 -44.08
C VAL A 171 -46.59 -15.95 -45.34
N ASN A 172 -47.28 -15.10 -46.10
CA ASN A 172 -46.74 -14.49 -47.32
C ASN A 172 -45.66 -13.44 -47.05
N SER A 173 -45.71 -12.77 -45.89
CA SER A 173 -44.63 -11.90 -45.43
C SER A 173 -43.36 -12.70 -45.15
N PHE A 174 -43.47 -13.83 -44.44
CA PHE A 174 -42.34 -14.72 -44.19
C PHE A 174 -41.81 -15.37 -45.47
N LYS A 175 -42.67 -15.79 -46.42
CA LYS A 175 -42.25 -16.24 -47.77
C LYS A 175 -41.36 -15.19 -48.46
N THR A 176 -41.86 -13.97 -48.61
CA THR A 176 -41.13 -12.87 -49.25
C THR A 176 -39.80 -12.60 -48.55
N LYS A 177 -39.85 -12.53 -47.21
CA LYS A 177 -38.71 -12.14 -46.40
C LYS A 177 -37.64 -13.24 -46.31
N TYR A 178 -38.03 -14.51 -46.22
CA TYR A 178 -37.09 -15.63 -46.28
C TYR A 178 -36.36 -15.64 -47.63
N ASP A 179 -37.09 -15.42 -48.73
CA ASP A 179 -36.49 -15.27 -50.06
C ASP A 179 -35.54 -14.07 -50.16
N ASP A 180 -35.82 -12.94 -49.49
CA ASP A 180 -34.87 -11.81 -49.40
C ASP A 180 -33.53 -12.27 -48.79
N LEU A 181 -33.58 -13.02 -47.68
CA LEU A 181 -32.38 -13.52 -46.99
C LEU A 181 -31.69 -14.63 -47.80
N TRP A 182 -32.47 -15.49 -48.45
CA TRP A 182 -31.96 -16.61 -49.25
C TRP A 182 -31.16 -16.12 -50.46
N ILE A 183 -31.54 -15.01 -51.11
CA ILE A 183 -30.83 -14.49 -52.28
C ILE A 183 -29.79 -13.41 -51.97
N ASP A 184 -29.74 -12.88 -50.74
CA ASP A 184 -28.81 -11.80 -50.36
C ASP A 184 -27.34 -12.29 -50.47
N PRO A 185 -26.52 -11.72 -51.38
CA PRO A 185 -25.13 -12.15 -51.58
C PRO A 185 -24.15 -11.36 -50.69
N VAL A 186 -24.62 -10.36 -49.95
CA VAL A 186 -23.81 -9.44 -49.14
C VAL A 186 -23.78 -9.90 -47.69
N ASN A 187 -24.95 -10.19 -47.12
CA ASN A 187 -25.08 -10.57 -45.71
C ASN A 187 -25.18 -12.08 -45.49
N TYR A 188 -25.28 -12.88 -46.56
CA TYR A 188 -25.34 -14.34 -46.48
C TYR A 188 -24.40 -14.96 -47.51
N ALA A 189 -23.77 -16.06 -47.08
CA ALA A 189 -22.86 -16.86 -47.90
C ALA A 189 -23.39 -18.28 -48.02
N ASP A 190 -22.99 -18.96 -49.09
CA ASP A 190 -23.30 -20.37 -49.26
C ASP A 190 -22.47 -21.19 -48.26
N TYR A 191 -23.08 -22.21 -47.63
CA TYR A 191 -22.43 -23.01 -46.59
C TYR A 191 -22.27 -24.47 -47.02
N ALA A 192 -23.37 -25.09 -47.46
CA ALA A 192 -23.36 -26.49 -47.90
C ALA A 192 -24.43 -26.78 -48.95
N ASN A 193 -24.13 -27.70 -49.87
CA ASN A 193 -25.07 -28.26 -50.84
C ASN A 193 -25.83 -27.25 -51.72
N ILE A 194 -25.31 -26.03 -51.86
CA ILE A 194 -25.81 -25.04 -52.83
C ILE A 194 -25.20 -25.37 -54.21
N LEU A 195 -25.98 -26.06 -55.06
CA LEU A 195 -25.52 -26.54 -56.37
C LEU A 195 -25.82 -25.55 -57.52
N THR A 196 -26.68 -24.56 -57.28
CA THR A 196 -27.03 -23.49 -58.22
C THR A 196 -27.16 -22.16 -57.47
N PRO A 197 -26.98 -21.01 -58.15
CA PRO A 197 -27.12 -19.70 -57.50
C PRO A 197 -28.49 -19.54 -56.81
N PRO A 198 -28.53 -19.10 -55.54
CA PRO A 198 -29.78 -18.88 -54.82
C PRO A 198 -30.76 -17.96 -55.56
N ALA A 199 -31.98 -18.44 -55.78
CA ALA A 199 -33.06 -17.70 -56.45
C ALA A 199 -34.32 -17.64 -55.56
N ARG A 200 -35.22 -16.71 -55.87
CA ARG A 200 -36.56 -16.66 -55.26
C ARG A 200 -37.40 -17.84 -55.76
N VAL A 201 -38.21 -18.39 -54.88
CA VAL A 201 -39.20 -19.44 -55.18
C VAL A 201 -40.64 -18.93 -54.99
N TYR A 202 -40.82 -17.81 -54.27
CA TYR A 202 -42.13 -17.21 -54.02
C TYR A 202 -42.35 -15.91 -54.82
N PRO A 203 -43.61 -15.55 -55.12
CA PRO A 203 -43.96 -14.18 -55.46
C PRO A 203 -43.53 -13.20 -54.36
N ILE A 204 -43.27 -11.95 -54.75
CA ILE A 204 -43.09 -10.86 -53.78
C ILE A 204 -44.48 -10.43 -53.30
N PHE A 205 -44.76 -10.63 -52.01
CA PHE A 205 -46.01 -10.23 -51.38
C PHE A 205 -45.83 -8.92 -50.60
N THR A 206 -46.94 -8.21 -50.36
CA THR A 206 -46.94 -7.06 -49.45
C THR A 206 -46.76 -7.56 -48.02
N LYS A 207 -45.80 -7.00 -47.28
CA LYS A 207 -45.58 -7.31 -45.87
C LYS A 207 -46.79 -6.85 -45.04
N ASP A 208 -47.23 -7.71 -44.13
CA ASP A 208 -48.25 -7.39 -43.14
C ASP A 208 -47.82 -6.18 -42.28
N PRO A 209 -48.72 -5.21 -42.04
CA PRO A 209 -48.39 -4.04 -41.24
C PRO A 209 -48.12 -4.36 -39.76
N GLU A 210 -48.69 -5.44 -39.19
CA GLU A 210 -48.45 -5.88 -37.81
C GLU A 210 -47.08 -6.55 -37.62
N LEU A 211 -46.48 -7.12 -38.68
CA LEU A 211 -45.12 -7.67 -38.65
C LEU A 211 -44.04 -6.59 -38.69
N ASN A 212 -42.92 -6.87 -38.03
CA ASN A 212 -41.71 -6.07 -37.97
C ASN A 212 -40.47 -6.95 -38.16
N PHE A 213 -39.59 -6.56 -39.08
CA PHE A 213 -38.35 -7.28 -39.38
C PHE A 213 -37.13 -6.36 -39.28
N PRO A 214 -36.50 -6.25 -38.10
CA PRO A 214 -35.15 -5.72 -37.99
C PRO A 214 -34.16 -6.57 -38.80
N GLN A 215 -33.12 -6.00 -39.38
CA GLN A 215 -32.70 -4.59 -39.28
C GLN A 215 -33.44 -3.61 -40.21
N GLN A 216 -34.33 -4.07 -41.08
CA GLN A 216 -34.93 -3.22 -42.12
C GLN A 216 -36.05 -2.30 -41.60
N GLU A 217 -36.62 -2.63 -40.44
CA GLU A 217 -37.50 -1.74 -39.67
C GLU A 217 -37.03 -1.70 -38.21
N SER A 218 -36.81 -0.50 -37.67
CA SER A 218 -36.46 -0.31 -36.24
C SER A 218 -37.55 -0.86 -35.32
N TYR A 219 -37.19 -1.86 -34.51
CA TYR A 219 -38.09 -2.38 -33.47
C TYR A 219 -38.34 -1.34 -32.37
N ALA A 220 -37.29 -0.68 -31.87
CA ALA A 220 -37.42 0.25 -30.75
C ALA A 220 -38.31 1.45 -31.11
N ASN A 221 -38.10 2.11 -32.25
CA ASN A 221 -38.96 3.23 -32.66
C ASN A 221 -40.45 2.84 -32.75
N ARG A 222 -40.73 1.58 -33.08
CA ARG A 222 -42.08 1.04 -33.23
C ARG A 222 -42.74 0.71 -31.87
N VAL A 223 -41.97 0.27 -30.87
CA VAL A 223 -42.43 0.07 -29.48
C VAL A 223 -42.54 1.41 -28.74
N LEU A 224 -41.52 2.27 -28.84
CA LEU A 224 -41.48 3.61 -28.23
C LEU A 224 -42.71 4.46 -28.58
N GLY A 225 -43.22 4.36 -29.82
CA GLY A 225 -44.44 5.03 -30.27
C GLY A 225 -45.75 4.55 -29.62
N LYS A 226 -45.71 3.52 -28.76
CA LYS A 226 -46.87 2.96 -28.03
C LYS A 226 -46.95 3.44 -26.59
N TYR A 227 -45.81 3.62 -25.90
CA TYR A 227 -45.80 4.07 -24.49
C TYR A 227 -46.57 5.38 -24.25
N PRO A 228 -46.46 6.46 -25.06
CA PRO A 228 -47.23 7.69 -24.85
C PRO A 228 -48.75 7.54 -25.02
N LYS A 229 -49.22 6.45 -25.64
CA LYS A 229 -50.64 6.21 -25.94
C LYS A 229 -51.32 5.37 -24.87
N GLU A 230 -50.54 4.67 -24.04
CA GLU A 230 -51.06 3.82 -22.98
C GLU A 230 -51.66 4.63 -21.82
N LYS A 231 -52.74 4.10 -21.23
CA LYS A 231 -53.55 4.73 -20.20
C LYS A 231 -53.92 3.83 -19.01
N GLN A 232 -53.67 2.52 -19.11
CA GLN A 232 -54.13 1.53 -18.12
C GLN A 232 -52.98 0.79 -17.45
N ARG A 233 -52.18 0.03 -18.20
CA ARG A 233 -51.04 -0.75 -17.67
C ARG A 233 -50.10 -1.18 -18.81
N VAL A 234 -48.82 -1.34 -18.49
CA VAL A 234 -47.87 -2.09 -19.34
C VAL A 234 -47.36 -3.32 -18.60
N ASP A 235 -47.47 -4.49 -19.22
CA ASP A 235 -46.84 -5.72 -18.71
C ASP A 235 -45.73 -6.16 -19.68
N ILE A 236 -44.57 -6.52 -19.15
CA ILE A 236 -43.35 -6.77 -19.92
C ILE A 236 -42.68 -8.06 -19.45
N ILE A 237 -42.36 -8.97 -20.36
CA ILE A 237 -41.39 -10.05 -20.14
C ILE A 237 -40.20 -9.80 -21.06
N MET A 238 -39.00 -9.71 -20.51
CA MET A 238 -37.82 -9.32 -21.30
C MET A 238 -36.53 -9.90 -20.74
N PHE A 239 -35.89 -10.77 -21.54
CA PHE A 239 -34.60 -11.38 -21.21
C PHE A 239 -33.46 -10.37 -21.04
N ARG A 240 -33.33 -9.38 -21.94
CA ARG A 240 -32.19 -8.44 -21.94
C ARG A 240 -32.60 -7.00 -22.25
N ILE A 241 -32.16 -6.06 -21.39
CA ILE A 241 -32.45 -4.63 -21.50
C ILE A 241 -31.15 -3.82 -21.48
N THR A 242 -30.64 -3.40 -22.64
CA THR A 242 -29.48 -2.49 -22.74
C THR A 242 -29.80 -1.17 -23.41
N ASP A 243 -30.96 -1.02 -24.07
CA ASP A 243 -31.34 0.22 -24.75
C ASP A 243 -32.03 1.19 -23.78
N GLU A 244 -31.35 2.28 -23.45
CA GLU A 244 -31.85 3.27 -22.49
C GLU A 244 -33.12 3.99 -22.99
N ARG A 245 -33.41 4.00 -24.30
CA ARG A 245 -34.62 4.64 -24.84
C ARG A 245 -35.87 3.96 -24.30
N GLU A 246 -35.91 2.64 -24.31
CA GLU A 246 -37.02 1.83 -23.78
C GLU A 246 -37.13 2.01 -22.27
N THR A 247 -36.00 1.97 -21.56
CA THR A 247 -35.95 2.23 -20.11
C THR A 247 -36.52 3.60 -19.76
N ASN A 248 -36.15 4.67 -20.48
CA ASN A 248 -36.68 6.01 -20.26
C ASN A 248 -38.19 6.10 -20.60
N ALA A 249 -38.68 5.41 -21.63
CA ALA A 249 -40.10 5.38 -21.98
C ALA A 249 -40.97 4.64 -20.95
N ILE A 250 -40.45 3.57 -20.36
CA ILE A 250 -41.08 2.85 -19.23
C ILE A 250 -41.16 3.77 -18.01
N ILE A 251 -40.05 4.42 -17.64
CA ILE A 251 -39.99 5.36 -16.49
C ILE A 251 -40.97 6.52 -16.69
N ALA A 252 -41.00 7.11 -17.88
CA ALA A 252 -41.97 8.14 -18.24
C ALA A 252 -43.43 7.66 -18.22
N THR A 253 -43.67 6.35 -18.32
CA THR A 253 -45.02 5.76 -18.20
C THR A 253 -45.42 5.61 -16.73
N VAL A 254 -44.52 5.12 -15.87
CA VAL A 254 -44.73 5.10 -14.40
C VAL A 254 -44.93 6.51 -13.84
N GLN A 255 -44.16 7.50 -14.33
CA GLN A 255 -44.30 8.91 -13.94
C GLN A 255 -45.66 9.53 -14.31
N ARG A 256 -46.39 8.96 -15.28
CA ARG A 256 -47.80 9.35 -15.57
C ARG A 256 -48.82 8.66 -14.66
N GLY A 257 -48.38 7.91 -13.65
CA GLY A 257 -49.24 7.12 -12.76
C GLY A 257 -49.75 5.82 -13.36
N ILE A 258 -49.20 5.37 -14.50
CA ILE A 258 -49.61 4.13 -15.16
C ILE A 258 -48.70 2.99 -14.65
N PRO A 259 -49.25 1.93 -14.04
CA PRO A 259 -48.45 0.81 -13.55
C PRO A 259 -47.69 0.13 -14.70
N VAL A 260 -46.43 -0.22 -14.44
CA VAL A 260 -45.62 -1.08 -15.30
C VAL A 260 -45.10 -2.25 -14.49
N ARG A 261 -45.28 -3.46 -15.01
CA ARG A 261 -44.84 -4.72 -14.40
C ARG A 261 -43.83 -5.41 -15.32
N LEU A 262 -42.68 -5.80 -14.80
CA LEU A 262 -41.58 -6.40 -15.56
C LEU A 262 -41.16 -7.75 -14.95
N ILE A 263 -41.10 -8.78 -15.79
CA ILE A 263 -40.47 -10.08 -15.52
C ILE A 263 -39.17 -10.18 -16.34
N THR A 264 -38.03 -10.37 -15.68
CA THR A 264 -36.70 -10.41 -16.30
C THR A 264 -35.84 -11.58 -15.77
N ASP A 265 -34.61 -11.75 -16.26
CA ASP A 265 -33.70 -12.82 -15.81
C ASP A 265 -32.50 -12.24 -15.03
N LEU A 266 -32.03 -12.98 -14.02
CA LEU A 266 -30.84 -12.61 -13.24
C LEU A 266 -29.53 -13.03 -13.94
N ASP A 267 -29.57 -14.00 -14.85
CA ASP A 267 -28.40 -14.46 -15.60
C ASP A 267 -27.83 -13.39 -16.54
N GLU A 268 -28.62 -12.34 -16.85
CA GLU A 268 -28.17 -11.14 -17.57
C GLU A 268 -27.81 -9.98 -16.63
N TYR A 269 -28.34 -9.95 -15.40
CA TYR A 269 -28.18 -8.83 -14.46
C TYR A 269 -26.72 -8.61 -14.01
N ARG A 270 -25.96 -9.70 -13.81
CA ARG A 270 -24.56 -9.64 -13.31
C ARG A 270 -23.54 -10.22 -14.29
N VAL A 271 -23.69 -9.86 -15.56
CA VAL A 271 -22.74 -10.19 -16.63
C VAL A 271 -21.74 -9.03 -16.82
N PRO A 272 -20.42 -9.23 -16.56
CA PRO A 272 -19.43 -8.15 -16.66
C PRO A 272 -19.33 -7.49 -18.06
N LYS A 273 -19.58 -8.29 -19.12
CA LYS A 273 -19.60 -7.83 -20.52
C LYS A 273 -20.90 -7.13 -20.95
N ARG A 274 -21.92 -7.01 -20.08
CA ARG A 274 -23.25 -6.44 -20.38
C ARG A 274 -23.83 -5.60 -19.24
N GLN A 275 -22.99 -4.78 -18.60
CA GLN A 275 -23.37 -3.97 -17.42
C GLN A 275 -24.54 -3.00 -17.63
N TRP A 276 -24.84 -2.62 -18.88
CA TRP A 276 -26.05 -1.85 -19.21
C TRP A 276 -27.36 -2.55 -18.79
N VAL A 277 -27.37 -3.88 -18.64
CA VAL A 277 -28.50 -4.59 -18.03
C VAL A 277 -28.66 -4.20 -16.57
N SER A 278 -27.60 -4.31 -15.77
CA SER A 278 -27.61 -3.87 -14.36
C SER A 278 -28.03 -2.41 -14.22
N TYR A 279 -27.46 -1.52 -15.05
CA TYR A 279 -27.82 -0.10 -15.08
C TYR A 279 -29.33 0.11 -15.29
N ASN A 280 -29.90 -0.48 -16.34
CA ASN A 280 -31.30 -0.28 -16.71
C ASN A 280 -32.26 -0.94 -15.72
N LEU A 281 -31.98 -2.17 -15.26
CA LEU A 281 -32.85 -2.85 -14.29
C LEU A 281 -32.90 -2.11 -12.95
N ASP A 282 -31.74 -1.72 -12.40
CA ASP A 282 -31.66 -0.92 -11.18
C ASP A 282 -32.37 0.44 -11.33
N LYS A 283 -32.24 1.09 -12.50
CA LYS A 283 -32.87 2.39 -12.80
C LYS A 283 -34.40 2.28 -12.92
N LEU A 284 -34.90 1.21 -13.53
CA LEU A 284 -36.33 0.91 -13.60
C LEU A 284 -36.91 0.63 -12.20
N TRP A 285 -36.23 -0.21 -11.41
CA TRP A 285 -36.62 -0.55 -10.03
C TRP A 285 -36.67 0.70 -9.14
N ALA A 286 -35.61 1.53 -9.18
CA ALA A 286 -35.54 2.79 -8.43
C ALA A 286 -36.60 3.82 -8.85
N SER A 287 -37.16 3.69 -10.06
CA SER A 287 -38.22 4.55 -10.58
C SER A 287 -39.64 4.05 -10.24
N GLY A 288 -39.78 2.97 -9.47
CA GLY A 288 -41.08 2.43 -9.06
C GLY A 288 -41.75 1.48 -10.07
N VAL A 289 -41.00 0.96 -11.05
CA VAL A 289 -41.47 -0.17 -11.87
C VAL A 289 -41.61 -1.40 -10.96
N GLN A 290 -42.71 -2.14 -11.10
CA GLN A 290 -42.90 -3.38 -10.35
C GLN A 290 -42.06 -4.49 -11.01
N PHE A 291 -41.29 -5.22 -10.21
CA PHE A 291 -40.35 -6.23 -10.69
C PHE A 291 -40.63 -7.62 -10.14
N ARG A 292 -40.52 -8.61 -11.02
CA ARG A 292 -40.25 -10.01 -10.66
C ARG A 292 -39.12 -10.55 -11.54
N VAL A 293 -38.49 -11.62 -11.09
CA VAL A 293 -37.44 -12.35 -11.83
C VAL A 293 -37.75 -13.83 -11.84
N ARG A 294 -37.17 -14.57 -12.78
CA ARG A 294 -37.26 -16.03 -12.83
C ARG A 294 -36.94 -16.69 -11.47
N ALA A 295 -37.74 -17.68 -11.12
CA ALA A 295 -37.48 -18.64 -10.03
C ALA A 295 -37.39 -20.10 -10.52
N HIS A 296 -37.92 -20.43 -11.70
CA HIS A 296 -37.80 -21.76 -12.32
C HIS A 296 -36.36 -22.06 -12.82
N GLN A 297 -36.08 -23.33 -13.09
CA GLN A 297 -34.71 -23.86 -13.30
C GLN A 297 -34.07 -23.51 -14.65
N GLY A 298 -34.88 -23.24 -15.68
CA GLY A 298 -34.40 -22.86 -17.02
C GLY A 298 -34.11 -21.36 -17.15
N LEU A 299 -34.59 -20.70 -18.20
CA LEU A 299 -34.32 -19.28 -18.50
C LEU A 299 -35.59 -18.50 -18.81
N ASN A 300 -35.65 -17.23 -18.42
CA ASN A 300 -36.65 -16.29 -18.92
C ASN A 300 -36.22 -15.76 -20.29
N HIS A 301 -36.44 -16.56 -21.33
CA HIS A 301 -36.03 -16.22 -22.69
C HIS A 301 -37.13 -15.48 -23.49
N GLN A 302 -38.35 -15.34 -22.98
CA GLN A 302 -39.46 -14.70 -23.70
C GLN A 302 -39.22 -13.19 -23.88
N LYS A 303 -39.78 -12.65 -24.98
CA LYS A 303 -39.90 -11.21 -25.21
C LYS A 303 -41.35 -10.88 -25.51
N LEU A 304 -41.99 -10.18 -24.57
CA LEU A 304 -43.40 -9.80 -24.59
C LEU A 304 -43.55 -8.37 -24.06
N VAL A 305 -44.33 -7.54 -24.75
CA VAL A 305 -44.77 -6.23 -24.28
C VAL A 305 -46.28 -6.12 -24.52
N MET A 306 -47.04 -5.84 -23.46
CA MET A 306 -48.50 -5.70 -23.52
C MET A 306 -48.94 -4.30 -23.13
N PHE A 307 -49.79 -3.69 -23.95
CA PHE A 307 -50.35 -2.36 -23.72
C PHE A 307 -51.87 -2.46 -23.55
N TYR A 308 -52.35 -2.38 -22.32
CA TYR A 308 -53.70 -2.78 -21.95
C TYR A 308 -54.79 -1.91 -22.58
N SER A 309 -54.67 -0.58 -22.51
CA SER A 309 -55.65 0.33 -23.11
C SER A 309 -55.66 0.31 -24.64
N GLN A 310 -54.68 -0.35 -25.26
CA GLN A 310 -54.54 -0.52 -26.70
C GLN A 310 -54.91 -1.93 -27.19
N GLY A 311 -55.15 -2.88 -26.27
CA GLY A 311 -55.35 -4.30 -26.60
C GLY A 311 -54.19 -4.93 -27.39
N LEU A 312 -52.98 -4.37 -27.24
CA LEU A 312 -51.84 -4.66 -28.11
C LEU A 312 -50.85 -5.60 -27.41
N SER A 313 -50.55 -6.72 -28.05
CA SER A 313 -49.45 -7.63 -27.70
C SER A 313 -48.32 -7.51 -28.71
N ILE A 314 -47.09 -7.41 -28.22
CA ILE A 314 -45.87 -7.38 -29.02
C ILE A 314 -44.98 -8.53 -28.57
N PHE A 315 -44.72 -9.49 -29.45
CA PHE A 315 -43.85 -10.63 -29.15
C PHE A 315 -43.02 -11.04 -30.37
N GLY A 316 -41.93 -11.78 -30.13
CA GLY A 316 -40.98 -12.17 -31.17
C GLY A 316 -39.58 -12.41 -30.62
N SER A 317 -38.57 -12.20 -31.45
CA SER A 317 -37.17 -12.48 -31.12
C SER A 317 -36.39 -11.28 -30.54
N SER A 318 -36.88 -10.04 -30.72
CA SER A 318 -36.13 -8.83 -30.34
C SER A 318 -36.09 -8.56 -28.84
N ASN A 319 -34.88 -8.33 -28.33
CA ASN A 319 -34.65 -7.81 -26.98
C ASN A 319 -34.72 -6.27 -26.96
N PHE A 320 -34.83 -5.65 -25.78
CA PHE A 320 -34.64 -4.20 -25.61
C PHE A 320 -33.15 -3.82 -25.69
N THR A 321 -32.55 -4.01 -26.88
CA THR A 321 -31.13 -3.77 -27.14
C THR A 321 -30.94 -3.13 -28.52
N THR A 322 -29.93 -2.26 -28.66
CA THR A 322 -29.62 -1.62 -29.94
C THR A 322 -29.29 -2.61 -31.08
N PRO A 323 -28.62 -3.76 -30.84
CA PRO A 323 -28.49 -4.79 -31.86
C PRO A 323 -29.84 -5.36 -32.35
N SER A 324 -30.77 -5.69 -31.45
CA SER A 324 -32.12 -6.14 -31.82
C SER A 324 -32.96 -5.04 -32.49
N ASP A 325 -32.71 -3.76 -32.18
CA ASP A 325 -33.42 -2.64 -32.81
C ASP A 325 -33.18 -2.57 -34.33
N ASN A 326 -31.90 -2.57 -34.75
CA ASN A 326 -31.54 -2.17 -36.11
C ASN A 326 -30.26 -2.81 -36.69
N LYS A 327 -29.83 -3.99 -36.20
CA LYS A 327 -28.65 -4.68 -36.76
C LYS A 327 -28.82 -6.18 -36.94
N GLN A 328 -29.33 -6.84 -35.90
CA GLN A 328 -29.61 -8.27 -35.91
C GLN A 328 -30.82 -8.53 -36.80
N GLN A 329 -30.86 -9.72 -37.40
CA GLN A 329 -32.01 -10.14 -38.19
C GLN A 329 -33.00 -10.76 -37.22
N GLU A 330 -34.11 -10.06 -37.00
CA GLU A 330 -35.11 -10.35 -35.98
C GLU A 330 -36.50 -10.43 -36.62
N HIS A 331 -37.47 -11.00 -35.92
CA HIS A 331 -38.88 -10.93 -36.30
C HIS A 331 -39.73 -10.62 -35.07
N ASN A 332 -40.77 -9.81 -35.25
CA ASN A 332 -41.71 -9.46 -34.20
C ASN A 332 -43.11 -9.24 -34.77
N TYR A 333 -44.14 -9.52 -33.97
CA TYR A 333 -45.54 -9.35 -34.32
C TYR A 333 -46.21 -8.39 -33.32
N PHE A 334 -46.79 -7.30 -33.83
CA PHE A 334 -47.43 -6.23 -33.06
C PHE A 334 -48.94 -6.30 -33.32
N THR A 335 -49.64 -7.17 -32.61
CA THR A 335 -51.02 -7.54 -32.95
C THR A 335 -52.04 -7.04 -31.91
N VAL A 336 -53.20 -6.63 -32.42
CA VAL A 336 -54.37 -6.26 -31.61
C VAL A 336 -55.48 -7.34 -31.63
N LYS A 337 -55.15 -8.56 -32.07
CA LYS A 337 -56.06 -9.72 -32.03
C LYS A 337 -56.46 -10.02 -30.58
N PRO A 338 -57.74 -9.87 -30.17
CA PRO A 338 -58.13 -9.95 -28.76
C PRO A 338 -57.79 -11.30 -28.10
N TRP A 339 -57.93 -12.41 -28.82
CA TRP A 339 -57.62 -13.74 -28.28
C TRP A 339 -56.12 -13.91 -27.95
N ILE A 340 -55.22 -13.27 -28.72
CA ILE A 340 -53.77 -13.26 -28.43
C ILE A 340 -53.51 -12.41 -27.19
N PHE A 341 -54.18 -11.27 -27.07
CA PHE A 341 -54.07 -10.41 -25.89
C PHE A 341 -54.55 -11.12 -24.62
N ASP A 342 -55.74 -11.73 -24.66
CA ASP A 342 -56.31 -12.46 -23.51
C ASP A 342 -55.44 -13.67 -23.10
N TRP A 343 -54.87 -14.39 -24.08
CA TRP A 343 -53.96 -15.51 -23.83
C TRP A 343 -52.67 -15.05 -23.12
N PHE A 344 -52.01 -14.01 -23.65
CA PHE A 344 -50.81 -13.47 -23.03
C PHE A 344 -51.09 -12.81 -21.68
N ALA A 345 -52.25 -12.19 -21.49
CA ALA A 345 -52.65 -11.63 -20.20
C ALA A 345 -52.79 -12.73 -19.14
N ALA A 346 -53.45 -13.85 -19.47
CA ALA A 346 -53.57 -15.00 -18.58
C ALA A 346 -52.20 -15.64 -18.26
N MET A 347 -51.33 -15.80 -19.26
CA MET A 347 -49.98 -16.31 -19.10
C MET A 347 -49.12 -15.40 -18.20
N PHE A 348 -49.14 -14.08 -18.45
CA PHE A 348 -48.40 -13.10 -17.68
C PHE A 348 -48.87 -13.07 -16.22
N GLU A 349 -50.19 -13.00 -16.00
CA GLU A 349 -50.77 -13.00 -14.65
C GLU A 349 -50.41 -14.27 -13.87
N ARG A 350 -50.36 -15.45 -14.52
CA ARG A 350 -49.89 -16.69 -13.87
C ARG A 350 -48.44 -16.60 -13.42
N LYS A 351 -47.55 -16.19 -14.33
CA LYS A 351 -46.11 -16.04 -14.04
C LYS A 351 -45.88 -15.00 -12.95
N TRP A 352 -46.52 -13.85 -13.09
CA TRP A 352 -46.48 -12.74 -12.13
C TRP A 352 -46.95 -13.17 -10.74
N CYS A 353 -48.03 -13.93 -10.64
CA CYS A 353 -48.63 -14.31 -9.36
C CYS A 353 -48.07 -15.59 -8.74
N SER A 354 -47.07 -16.22 -9.37
CA SER A 354 -46.36 -17.38 -8.83
C SER A 354 -45.25 -16.98 -7.83
N GLY A 355 -44.85 -17.95 -7.01
CA GLY A 355 -43.72 -17.86 -6.09
C GLY A 355 -43.87 -16.90 -4.90
N PRO A 356 -42.81 -16.75 -4.10
CA PRO A 356 -42.84 -15.96 -2.87
C PRO A 356 -42.94 -14.47 -3.16
N TRP A 357 -43.51 -13.74 -2.19
CA TRP A 357 -43.66 -12.30 -2.18
C TRP A 357 -43.24 -11.77 -0.80
N ALA A 358 -42.22 -10.93 -0.72
CA ALA A 358 -41.65 -10.43 0.52
C ALA A 358 -42.62 -9.54 1.33
N ALA A 359 -43.54 -8.85 0.65
CA ALA A 359 -44.60 -8.05 1.26
C ALA A 359 -45.89 -8.87 1.52
N GLY A 360 -45.86 -10.18 1.30
CA GLY A 360 -47.06 -11.00 1.14
C GLY A 360 -47.66 -10.87 -0.26
N MET A 361 -48.42 -11.90 -0.68
CA MET A 361 -48.96 -11.96 -2.03
C MET A 361 -50.03 -10.88 -2.26
N PRO A 362 -49.97 -10.11 -3.37
CA PRO A 362 -50.99 -9.13 -3.72
C PRO A 362 -52.39 -9.74 -3.82
N ALA A 363 -53.42 -8.99 -3.40
CA ALA A 363 -54.81 -9.42 -3.52
C ALA A 363 -55.21 -9.70 -4.99
N GLU A 364 -54.62 -8.98 -5.95
CA GLU A 364 -54.82 -9.23 -7.38
C GLU A 364 -54.32 -10.61 -7.85
N CYS A 365 -53.49 -11.30 -7.06
CA CYS A 365 -52.92 -12.60 -7.39
C CYS A 365 -53.67 -13.81 -6.80
N ALA A 366 -54.73 -13.57 -6.03
CA ALA A 366 -55.54 -14.66 -5.47
C ALA A 366 -56.18 -15.52 -6.57
N GLY A 367 -55.85 -16.81 -6.61
CA GLY A 367 -56.42 -17.79 -7.54
C GLY A 367 -55.84 -17.76 -8.96
N LYS A 368 -54.71 -17.06 -9.18
CA LYS A 368 -54.04 -16.94 -10.49
C LYS A 368 -52.77 -17.78 -10.63
N GLN A 369 -52.35 -18.48 -9.57
CA GLN A 369 -51.14 -19.29 -9.56
C GLN A 369 -51.22 -20.49 -10.52
N ASN A 370 -50.06 -21.08 -10.88
CA ASN A 370 -50.06 -22.35 -11.60
C ASN A 370 -50.65 -23.50 -10.75
N PRO A 371 -51.25 -24.54 -11.37
CA PRO A 371 -52.01 -25.57 -10.64
C PRO A 371 -51.21 -26.44 -9.66
N VAL A 372 -49.88 -26.36 -9.69
CA VAL A 372 -48.96 -27.14 -8.85
C VAL A 372 -48.30 -26.30 -7.75
N ASN A 373 -48.65 -25.01 -7.62
CA ASN A 373 -48.07 -24.06 -6.67
C ASN A 373 -46.54 -24.03 -6.69
N SER A 374 -45.96 -24.05 -7.89
CA SER A 374 -44.51 -23.91 -8.12
C SER A 374 -44.13 -22.46 -8.40
N ASP A 375 -42.88 -22.13 -8.12
CA ASP A 375 -42.36 -20.77 -8.25
C ASP A 375 -41.83 -20.55 -9.68
N GLU A 376 -42.65 -19.97 -10.59
CA GLU A 376 -42.14 -19.51 -11.89
C GLU A 376 -41.35 -18.21 -11.70
N THR A 377 -41.78 -17.31 -10.82
CA THR A 377 -41.08 -16.03 -10.54
C THR A 377 -40.96 -15.71 -9.05
N THR A 378 -40.01 -14.85 -8.69
CA THR A 378 -39.75 -14.34 -7.34
C THR A 378 -39.45 -12.83 -7.37
N ASP A 379 -39.33 -12.19 -6.22
CA ASP A 379 -39.04 -10.76 -6.13
C ASP A 379 -37.61 -10.43 -6.62
N PHE A 380 -37.46 -9.32 -7.35
CA PHE A 380 -36.14 -8.78 -7.66
C PHE A 380 -35.53 -8.09 -6.43
N VAL A 381 -34.31 -8.49 -6.08
CA VAL A 381 -33.48 -7.83 -5.07
C VAL A 381 -32.27 -7.20 -5.78
N PRO A 382 -32.17 -5.86 -5.85
CA PRO A 382 -30.97 -5.22 -6.39
C PRO A 382 -29.76 -5.55 -5.51
N LEU A 383 -28.59 -5.65 -6.12
CA LEU A 383 -27.34 -6.01 -5.44
C LEU A 383 -26.37 -4.81 -5.39
N PRO A 384 -25.50 -4.70 -4.37
CA PRO A 384 -24.50 -3.63 -4.31
C PRO A 384 -23.51 -3.68 -5.50
N PRO A 385 -22.76 -2.60 -5.76
CA PRO A 385 -21.68 -2.62 -6.73
C PRO A 385 -20.46 -3.36 -6.15
N ASP A 386 -19.48 -3.65 -7.00
CA ASP A 386 -18.16 -4.05 -6.50
C ASP A 386 -17.50 -2.90 -5.74
N LYS A 387 -16.55 -3.24 -4.86
CA LYS A 387 -15.75 -2.25 -4.13
C LYS A 387 -14.77 -1.57 -5.10
N PRO A 388 -14.71 -0.23 -5.14
CA PRO A 388 -13.71 0.48 -5.91
C PRO A 388 -12.33 0.33 -5.27
N VAL A 389 -11.28 0.28 -6.10
CA VAL A 389 -9.89 0.08 -5.67
C VAL A 389 -9.06 1.30 -6.05
N ASN A 390 -8.55 2.01 -5.06
CA ASN A 390 -7.66 3.16 -5.23
C ASN A 390 -6.36 2.73 -5.94
N THR A 391 -5.96 3.42 -7.02
CA THR A 391 -4.76 3.08 -7.81
C THR A 391 -3.70 4.18 -7.86
N SER A 392 -4.08 5.46 -7.75
CA SER A 392 -3.11 6.57 -7.71
C SER A 392 -3.68 7.80 -6.97
N PRO A 393 -2.90 8.50 -6.12
CA PRO A 393 -1.61 8.09 -5.57
C PRO A 393 -1.72 6.73 -4.87
N VAL A 394 -0.66 5.92 -4.92
CA VAL A 394 -0.64 4.65 -4.18
C VAL A 394 -0.67 4.93 -2.67
N ASN A 395 -1.20 4.00 -1.89
CA ASN A 395 -1.32 4.21 -0.44
C ASN A 395 0.06 4.46 0.20
N LEU A 396 0.13 5.45 1.09
CA LEU A 396 1.35 5.96 1.73
C LEU A 396 2.37 6.62 0.78
N ALA A 397 1.98 7.01 -0.44
CA ALA A 397 2.88 7.69 -1.37
C ALA A 397 3.35 9.06 -0.84
N ILE A 398 4.66 9.27 -0.75
CA ILE A 398 5.25 10.56 -0.35
C ILE A 398 5.62 11.43 -1.58
N ASN A 399 6.04 12.67 -1.33
CA ASN A 399 6.53 13.62 -2.35
C ASN A 399 5.57 13.89 -3.52
N GLN A 400 4.26 13.79 -3.29
CA GLN A 400 3.26 14.02 -4.34
C GLN A 400 3.19 15.50 -4.75
N ALA A 401 2.79 15.76 -6.00
CA ALA A 401 2.64 17.11 -6.51
C ALA A 401 1.55 17.89 -5.75
N THR A 402 1.81 19.16 -5.45
CA THR A 402 0.84 20.08 -4.82
C THR A 402 -0.18 20.65 -5.81
N THR A 403 0.04 20.52 -7.12
CA THR A 403 -0.82 21.05 -8.17
C THR A 403 -1.06 19.99 -9.25
N GLY A 404 -2.29 19.92 -9.78
CA GLY A 404 -2.65 19.01 -10.88
C GLY A 404 -2.64 17.52 -10.52
N LEU A 405 -2.52 17.17 -9.23
CA LEU A 405 -2.56 15.78 -8.77
C LEU A 405 -3.93 15.17 -9.06
N LYS A 406 -3.96 13.91 -9.51
CA LYS A 406 -5.20 13.19 -9.80
C LYS A 406 -5.38 12.01 -8.86
N LEU A 407 -6.54 11.92 -8.23
CA LEU A 407 -7.00 10.66 -7.66
C LEU A 407 -7.45 9.76 -8.79
N LYS A 408 -7.03 8.50 -8.79
CA LYS A 408 -7.33 7.49 -9.79
C LYS A 408 -7.73 6.19 -9.11
N TRP A 409 -8.77 5.53 -9.61
CA TRP A 409 -9.25 4.26 -9.06
C TRP A 409 -9.78 3.33 -10.14
N ASN A 410 -9.74 2.02 -9.89
CA ASN A 410 -10.58 1.06 -10.60
C ASN A 410 -11.99 1.14 -9.98
N PRO A 411 -13.06 1.38 -10.77
CA PRO A 411 -14.42 1.50 -10.25
C PRO A 411 -14.97 0.21 -9.61
N GLY A 412 -14.50 -0.98 -10.01
CA GLY A 412 -15.23 -2.24 -9.81
C GLY A 412 -16.45 -2.34 -10.74
N PHE A 413 -17.06 -3.52 -10.92
CA PHE A 413 -18.25 -3.65 -11.76
C PHE A 413 -19.54 -3.14 -11.11
N TYR A 414 -20.54 -2.85 -11.95
CA TYR A 414 -21.92 -2.47 -11.59
C TYR A 414 -22.05 -1.14 -10.83
N ALA A 415 -20.99 -0.34 -10.79
CA ALA A 415 -20.99 1.00 -10.24
C ALA A 415 -21.38 2.03 -11.31
N HIS A 416 -22.21 3.01 -10.93
CA HIS A 416 -22.79 4.01 -11.83
C HIS A 416 -22.53 5.44 -11.35
N PHE A 417 -22.56 5.66 -10.03
CA PHE A 417 -22.13 6.91 -9.40
C PHE A 417 -20.97 6.68 -8.42
N TYR A 418 -20.20 7.73 -8.18
CA TYR A 418 -19.10 7.71 -7.22
C TYR A 418 -19.17 8.94 -6.28
N ASP A 419 -19.00 8.70 -5.00
CA ASP A 419 -18.69 9.74 -4.02
C ASP A 419 -17.21 9.68 -3.69
N VAL A 420 -16.51 10.81 -3.83
CA VAL A 420 -15.12 10.98 -3.44
C VAL A 420 -15.09 11.63 -2.07
N TYR A 421 -14.42 10.97 -1.13
CA TYR A 421 -14.07 11.55 0.15
C TYR A 421 -12.59 11.90 0.13
N PHE A 422 -12.23 13.12 0.51
CA PHE A 422 -10.86 13.64 0.45
C PHE A 422 -10.65 14.73 1.52
N GLY A 423 -9.54 14.67 2.26
CA GLY A 423 -9.16 15.68 3.24
C GLY A 423 -7.92 15.29 4.04
N VAL A 424 -7.59 16.06 5.08
CA VAL A 424 -6.45 15.78 5.99
C VAL A 424 -6.83 14.86 7.16
N ASP A 425 -8.12 14.56 7.33
CA ASP A 425 -8.65 13.66 8.35
C ASP A 425 -8.51 12.18 7.92
N PRO A 426 -8.00 11.26 8.76
CA PRO A 426 -7.96 9.82 8.50
C PRO A 426 -9.31 9.19 8.13
N ASN A 427 -10.43 9.77 8.56
CA ASN A 427 -11.78 9.53 8.05
C ASN A 427 -12.20 10.72 7.16
N PRO A 428 -11.74 10.76 5.90
CA PRO A 428 -11.84 11.97 5.09
C PRO A 428 -13.30 12.40 4.86
N PRO A 429 -13.59 13.72 4.87
CA PRO A 429 -14.94 14.24 4.62
C PRO A 429 -15.35 14.05 3.16
N LEU A 430 -16.65 14.15 2.89
CA LEU A 430 -17.19 14.11 1.54
C LEU A 430 -16.69 15.34 0.77
N TYR A 431 -15.92 15.09 -0.29
CA TYR A 431 -15.33 16.12 -1.14
C TYR A 431 -16.18 16.37 -2.39
N GLN A 432 -16.70 15.31 -3.01
CA GLN A 432 -17.57 15.40 -4.18
C GLN A 432 -18.53 14.21 -4.21
N ALA A 433 -19.81 14.45 -4.48
CA ALA A 433 -20.86 13.43 -4.49
C ALA A 433 -21.46 13.21 -5.87
N ASN A 434 -22.11 12.05 -6.05
CA ASN A 434 -22.93 11.73 -7.22
C ASN A 434 -22.22 11.92 -8.57
N LEU A 435 -20.91 11.63 -8.65
CA LEU A 435 -20.17 11.67 -9.90
C LEU A 435 -20.69 10.59 -10.86
N HIS A 436 -21.48 11.00 -11.84
CA HIS A 436 -21.97 10.12 -12.90
C HIS A 436 -20.87 9.97 -13.97
N LEU A 437 -20.01 8.97 -13.78
CA LEU A 437 -18.89 8.66 -14.69
C LEU A 437 -19.23 7.49 -15.64
N GLY A 438 -20.52 7.21 -15.79
CA GLY A 438 -21.08 6.09 -16.55
C GLY A 438 -21.04 4.76 -15.80
N PRO A 439 -21.67 3.70 -16.36
CA PRO A 439 -21.41 2.35 -15.92
C PRO A 439 -19.93 2.00 -16.09
N SER A 440 -19.41 1.21 -15.15
CA SER A 440 -18.05 0.66 -15.12
C SER A 440 -17.78 -0.42 -16.19
N ASP A 441 -18.21 -0.13 -17.42
CA ASP A 441 -18.10 -0.93 -18.64
C ASP A 441 -16.73 -1.63 -18.80
N ALA A 442 -16.76 -2.87 -19.29
CA ALA A 442 -15.56 -3.70 -19.47
C ALA A 442 -14.85 -3.47 -20.83
N ALA A 443 -15.49 -2.83 -21.80
CA ALA A 443 -14.90 -2.52 -23.11
C ALA A 443 -13.91 -1.34 -23.04
N THR A 444 -13.99 -0.54 -21.97
CA THR A 444 -13.13 0.60 -21.70
C THR A 444 -12.25 0.29 -20.47
N LYS A 445 -10.92 0.47 -20.59
CA LYS A 445 -9.91 0.05 -19.57
C LYS A 445 -9.89 0.98 -18.34
N ASN A 446 -11.04 1.26 -17.76
CA ASN A 446 -11.29 2.54 -17.10
C ASN A 446 -10.83 2.57 -15.65
N THR A 447 -9.55 2.90 -15.48
CA THR A 447 -9.14 3.71 -14.34
C THR A 447 -9.85 5.06 -14.42
N LEU A 448 -10.84 5.30 -13.57
CA LEU A 448 -11.50 6.59 -13.41
C LEU A 448 -10.57 7.58 -12.69
N SER A 449 -10.81 8.89 -12.84
CA SER A 449 -10.01 9.90 -12.14
C SER A 449 -10.72 11.22 -11.91
N ILE A 450 -10.38 11.91 -10.81
CA ILE A 450 -10.64 13.34 -10.61
C ILE A 450 -9.32 14.11 -10.47
N THR A 451 -9.33 15.39 -10.78
CA THR A 451 -8.20 16.30 -10.51
C THR A 451 -8.46 17.04 -9.21
N LEU A 452 -7.49 17.03 -8.30
CA LEU A 452 -7.57 17.73 -7.01
C LEU A 452 -7.25 19.22 -7.15
N PRO A 453 -7.73 20.06 -6.22
CA PRO A 453 -7.33 21.46 -6.13
C PRO A 453 -5.85 21.56 -5.72
N THR A 454 -5.31 22.79 -5.69
CA THR A 454 -3.98 23.03 -5.11
C THR A 454 -3.95 22.59 -3.65
N LEU A 455 -3.00 21.73 -3.33
CA LEU A 455 -2.82 21.12 -2.01
C LEU A 455 -1.72 21.83 -1.22
N GLN A 456 -1.83 21.80 0.10
CA GLN A 456 -0.79 22.32 0.98
C GLN A 456 0.50 21.49 0.83
N PRO A 457 1.69 22.10 0.86
CA PRO A 457 2.97 21.37 0.85
C PRO A 457 3.14 20.53 2.13
N GLY A 458 3.98 19.49 2.07
CA GLY A 458 4.36 18.65 3.23
C GLY A 458 3.21 18.01 4.02
N THR A 459 2.00 17.95 3.44
CA THR A 459 0.75 17.64 4.14
C THR A 459 0.26 16.26 3.72
N THR A 460 -0.15 15.44 4.68
CA THR A 460 -0.76 14.14 4.43
C THR A 460 -2.26 14.30 4.20
N TYR A 461 -2.74 13.78 3.08
CA TYR A 461 -4.16 13.70 2.72
C TYR A 461 -4.61 12.26 2.67
N TYR A 462 -5.83 12.01 3.13
CA TYR A 462 -6.54 10.74 3.09
C TYR A 462 -7.69 10.83 2.10
N TRP A 463 -8.02 9.71 1.47
CA TRP A 463 -9.11 9.63 0.51
C TRP A 463 -9.70 8.24 0.39
N ARG A 464 -10.96 8.16 -0.03
CA ARG A 464 -11.64 6.92 -0.41
C ARG A 464 -12.68 7.20 -1.48
N ILE A 465 -13.05 6.17 -2.21
CA ILE A 465 -14.18 6.17 -3.14
C ILE A 465 -15.31 5.33 -2.55
N VAL A 466 -16.54 5.81 -2.67
CA VAL A 466 -17.75 5.02 -2.45
C VAL A 466 -18.47 4.92 -3.78
N SER A 467 -18.58 3.70 -4.33
CA SER A 467 -19.36 3.44 -5.53
C SER A 467 -20.85 3.27 -5.16
N ARG A 468 -21.74 3.59 -6.09
CA ARG A 468 -23.19 3.44 -5.95
C ARG A 468 -23.84 2.92 -7.23
N THR A 469 -24.82 2.02 -7.12
CA THR A 469 -25.62 1.58 -8.27
C THR A 469 -26.76 2.55 -8.59
N MET A 470 -27.57 2.27 -9.63
CA MET A 470 -28.76 3.09 -9.94
C MET A 470 -29.89 2.84 -8.91
N ALA A 471 -29.87 1.69 -8.21
CA ALA A 471 -30.77 1.36 -7.11
C ALA A 471 -30.34 1.99 -5.76
N GLY A 472 -29.31 2.83 -5.76
CA GLY A 472 -28.83 3.55 -4.58
C GLY A 472 -27.95 2.73 -3.62
N LEU A 473 -27.73 1.44 -3.88
CA LEU A 473 -26.87 0.58 -3.07
C LEU A 473 -25.40 0.97 -3.22
N THR A 474 -24.64 0.97 -2.11
CA THR A 474 -23.25 1.46 -2.07
C THR A 474 -22.23 0.37 -1.75
N ALA A 475 -21.02 0.51 -2.27
CA ALA A 475 -19.84 -0.22 -1.80
C ALA A 475 -18.69 0.75 -1.49
N ARG A 476 -18.00 0.52 -0.37
CA ARG A 476 -16.92 1.39 0.11
C ARG A 476 -15.56 0.81 -0.27
N GLY A 477 -14.75 1.59 -0.97
CA GLY A 477 -13.34 1.31 -1.21
C GLY A 477 -12.48 1.54 0.04
N PRO A 478 -11.19 1.17 -0.01
CA PRO A 478 -10.26 1.42 1.09
C PRO A 478 -10.04 2.92 1.29
N ILE A 479 -9.67 3.30 2.51
CA ILE A 479 -9.03 4.59 2.76
C ILE A 479 -7.56 4.45 2.36
N SER A 480 -7.07 5.37 1.55
CA SER A 480 -5.66 5.49 1.19
C SER A 480 -5.16 6.89 1.53
N SER A 481 -3.87 7.04 1.76
CA SER A 481 -3.27 8.35 2.00
C SER A 481 -2.04 8.60 1.15
N PHE A 482 -1.66 9.87 1.06
CA PHE A 482 -0.41 10.32 0.44
C PHE A 482 0.05 11.64 1.06
N THR A 483 1.34 11.93 0.99
CA THR A 483 1.96 13.17 1.49
C THR A 483 2.49 14.00 0.32
N THR A 484 2.13 15.28 0.29
CA THR A 484 2.62 16.22 -0.73
C THR A 484 4.08 16.61 -0.49
N LYS A 485 4.79 17.03 -1.54
CA LYS A 485 6.15 17.58 -1.44
C LYS A 485 6.18 18.90 -0.66
N GLY A 486 7.29 19.20 0.00
CA GLY A 486 7.53 20.45 0.72
C GLY A 486 7.38 20.33 2.23
N ILE A 487 7.26 21.48 2.91
CA ILE A 487 7.16 21.60 4.39
C ILE A 487 5.69 21.89 4.75
N PRO A 488 5.09 21.23 5.76
CA PRO A 488 3.72 21.49 6.16
C PRO A 488 3.52 22.94 6.67
N PRO A 489 2.34 23.55 6.41
CA PRO A 489 2.02 24.87 6.95
C PRO A 489 1.85 24.82 8.48
N PRO A 490 2.15 25.92 9.20
CA PRO A 490 1.87 26.01 10.64
C PRO A 490 0.35 25.96 10.90
N PRO A 491 -0.09 25.45 12.06
CA PRO A 491 -1.51 25.41 12.43
C PRO A 491 -2.10 26.83 12.55
N PRO A 492 -3.40 27.01 12.28
CA PRO A 492 -4.06 28.31 12.41
C PRO A 492 -4.07 28.77 13.90
N PRO A 493 -3.93 30.08 14.16
CA PRO A 493 -4.00 30.61 15.53
C PRO A 493 -5.41 30.46 16.11
N PRO A 494 -5.57 30.17 17.42
CA PRO A 494 -6.88 30.01 18.03
C PRO A 494 -7.62 31.34 18.22
N PRO A 495 -8.93 31.31 18.52
CA PRO A 495 -9.74 32.51 18.75
C PRO A 495 -9.21 33.38 19.91
N PRO A 496 -9.39 34.72 19.85
CA PRO A 496 -8.99 35.61 20.95
C PRO A 496 -9.62 35.18 22.29
N GLY A 497 -8.77 35.02 23.31
CA GLY A 497 -9.18 34.56 24.65
C GLY A 497 -9.05 33.05 24.89
N ALA A 498 -8.85 32.23 23.86
CA ALA A 498 -8.46 30.84 24.04
C ALA A 498 -6.95 30.75 24.30
N THR A 499 -6.56 30.45 25.53
CA THR A 499 -5.15 30.29 25.94
C THR A 499 -4.89 28.93 26.58
N THR A 500 -3.66 28.45 26.45
CA THR A 500 -3.17 27.28 27.19
C THR A 500 -3.39 27.43 28.68
N GLN A 501 -4.01 26.42 29.29
CA GLN A 501 -4.07 26.24 30.74
C GLN A 501 -2.97 25.28 31.21
N VAL A 502 -2.37 25.58 32.36
CA VAL A 502 -1.34 24.76 33.01
C VAL A 502 -1.71 24.59 34.47
N ILE A 503 -1.97 23.35 34.88
CA ILE A 503 -2.30 22.99 36.26
C ILE A 503 -1.07 22.29 36.85
N TRP A 504 -0.55 22.77 37.97
CA TRP A 504 0.49 22.04 38.73
C TRP A 504 -0.14 21.12 39.77
N ALA A 505 0.55 20.04 40.08
CA ALA A 505 0.26 19.19 41.24
C ALA A 505 0.21 19.97 42.56
N ALA A 506 1.01 21.04 42.67
CA ALA A 506 1.01 21.96 43.80
C ALA A 506 -0.29 22.78 43.96
N ASP A 507 -1.06 22.96 42.87
CA ASP A 507 -2.31 23.75 42.90
C ASP A 507 -3.52 22.92 43.35
N VAL A 508 -3.43 21.58 43.27
CA VAL A 508 -4.53 20.65 43.58
C VAL A 508 -4.70 20.53 45.09
N GLN A 509 -5.85 20.98 45.59
CA GLN A 509 -6.15 20.98 47.01
C GLN A 509 -6.31 19.55 47.56
N PRO A 510 -5.87 19.24 48.79
CA PRO A 510 -6.03 17.92 49.39
C PRO A 510 -7.48 17.44 49.46
N THR A 511 -8.44 18.36 49.59
CA THR A 511 -9.90 18.08 49.58
C THR A 511 -10.44 17.65 48.21
N ALA A 512 -9.70 17.90 47.13
CA ALA A 512 -10.03 17.46 45.77
C ALA A 512 -9.43 16.09 45.42
N MET A 513 -8.80 15.40 46.38
CA MET A 513 -8.21 14.06 46.21
C MET A 513 -9.09 13.01 46.88
N THR A 514 -9.46 11.95 46.14
CA THR A 514 -10.24 10.82 46.63
C THR A 514 -9.45 9.51 46.49
N GLY A 515 -9.45 8.69 47.54
CA GLY A 515 -8.77 7.40 47.56
C GLY A 515 -7.29 7.52 47.87
N ARG A 516 -6.43 6.96 47.00
CA ARG A 516 -4.98 6.81 47.22
C ARG A 516 -4.11 7.90 46.57
N TRP A 517 -4.69 8.95 46.02
CA TRP A 517 -3.93 10.10 45.53
C TRP A 517 -3.43 10.94 46.70
N ALA A 518 -2.13 11.27 46.70
CA ALA A 518 -1.51 12.09 47.72
C ALA A 518 -0.42 12.99 47.10
N SER A 519 -0.22 14.17 47.69
CA SER A 519 0.90 15.05 47.39
C SER A 519 2.21 14.53 47.98
N ILE A 520 3.27 14.46 47.18
CA ILE A 520 4.64 14.16 47.61
C ILE A 520 5.59 15.31 47.26
N VAL A 521 6.62 15.52 48.07
CA VAL A 521 7.69 16.47 47.77
C VAL A 521 8.63 15.85 46.74
N ASP A 522 8.84 16.54 45.62
CA ASP A 522 9.76 16.13 44.55
C ASP A 522 10.43 17.38 43.94
N PRO A 523 11.73 17.63 44.22
CA PRO A 523 12.45 18.78 43.68
C PRO A 523 12.54 18.86 42.15
N THR A 524 12.18 17.79 41.43
CA THR A 524 12.19 17.75 39.95
C THR A 524 10.82 18.04 39.33
N ALA A 525 9.76 18.06 40.14
CA ALA A 525 8.40 18.43 39.78
C ALA A 525 8.22 19.96 39.72
N ALA A 526 7.28 20.43 38.90
CA ALA A 526 6.88 21.83 38.93
C ALA A 526 6.31 22.20 40.32
N GLY A 527 6.75 23.33 40.88
CA GLY A 527 6.41 23.74 42.24
C GLY A 527 6.99 22.86 43.36
N GLY A 528 7.88 21.89 43.06
CA GLY A 528 8.48 21.01 44.05
C GLY A 528 7.53 19.94 44.63
N VAL A 529 6.34 19.77 44.05
CA VAL A 529 5.29 18.85 44.52
C VAL A 529 4.79 18.03 43.34
N ALA A 530 4.57 16.73 43.56
CA ALA A 530 3.89 15.85 42.61
C ALA A 530 2.69 15.15 43.27
N LEU A 531 1.68 14.80 42.47
CA LEU A 531 0.60 13.90 42.89
C LEU A 531 0.98 12.47 42.56
N TRP A 532 0.87 11.58 43.55
CA TRP A 532 1.22 10.18 43.45
C TRP A 532 0.02 9.31 43.82
N ASN A 533 -0.30 8.34 42.97
CA ASN A 533 -1.17 7.23 43.30
C ASN A 533 -0.31 6.04 43.72
N ALA A 534 -0.35 5.62 44.98
CA ALA A 534 0.61 4.64 45.49
C ALA A 534 0.46 3.23 44.87
N ASP A 535 1.56 2.70 44.31
CA ASP A 535 1.62 1.33 43.78
C ASP A 535 1.28 0.27 44.84
N LYS A 536 0.38 -0.63 44.48
CA LYS A 536 -0.03 -1.81 45.25
C LYS A 536 -0.10 -3.07 44.38
N GLY A 537 0.41 -3.02 43.14
CA GLY A 537 0.30 -4.12 42.18
C GLY A 537 -1.15 -4.39 41.72
N ASN A 538 -2.01 -3.38 41.75
CA ASN A 538 -3.38 -3.51 41.26
C ASN A 538 -3.43 -3.67 39.73
N ALA A 539 -4.44 -4.37 39.23
CA ALA A 539 -4.69 -4.45 37.79
C ALA A 539 -5.10 -3.08 37.20
N LYS A 540 -4.75 -2.84 35.93
CA LYS A 540 -5.09 -1.59 35.24
C LYS A 540 -6.60 -1.47 35.00
N ILE A 541 -7.17 -0.30 35.31
CA ILE A 541 -8.60 0.03 35.16
C ILE A 541 -8.83 0.66 33.78
N SER A 542 -9.33 -0.12 32.82
CA SER A 542 -9.58 0.30 31.44
C SER A 542 -10.84 -0.42 30.93
N PRO A 543 -11.91 0.28 30.51
CA PRO A 543 -12.08 1.75 30.47
C PRO A 543 -12.17 2.39 31.86
N PRO A 544 -12.10 3.75 31.98
CA PRO A 544 -12.37 4.46 33.22
C PRO A 544 -13.77 4.17 33.79
N LEU A 545 -13.93 4.41 35.09
CA LEU A 545 -15.18 4.15 35.80
C LEU A 545 -16.07 5.39 35.83
N ALA A 546 -17.39 5.18 35.80
CA ALA A 546 -18.38 6.23 36.04
C ALA A 546 -18.32 6.77 37.48
N ALA A 547 -18.11 5.87 38.45
CA ALA A 547 -17.96 6.18 39.87
C ALA A 547 -16.64 5.60 40.41
N PRO A 548 -15.48 6.22 40.12
CA PRO A 548 -14.18 5.74 40.56
C PRO A 548 -13.96 5.97 42.07
N SER A 549 -13.26 5.05 42.72
CA SER A 549 -12.85 5.16 44.12
C SER A 549 -11.48 5.84 44.32
N ASN A 550 -10.74 6.11 43.24
CA ASN A 550 -9.40 6.69 43.25
C ASN A 550 -9.24 7.72 42.12
N TYR A 551 -9.38 9.01 42.45
CA TYR A 551 -9.24 10.12 41.50
C TYR A 551 -8.83 11.42 42.22
N PHE A 552 -8.38 12.42 41.46
CA PHE A 552 -8.36 13.81 41.91
C PHE A 552 -9.02 14.72 40.88
N GLU A 553 -9.41 15.93 41.29
CA GLU A 553 -10.03 16.93 40.43
C GLU A 553 -9.32 18.28 40.51
N ALA A 554 -9.37 19.05 39.42
CA ALA A 554 -8.86 20.41 39.36
C ALA A 554 -9.71 21.30 38.43
N PRO A 555 -9.83 22.61 38.70
CA PRO A 555 -10.48 23.56 37.80
C PRO A 555 -9.54 24.07 36.71
N PHE A 556 -10.09 24.47 35.56
CA PHE A 556 -9.40 25.21 34.49
C PHE A 556 -10.41 26.00 33.65
N GLU A 557 -9.97 27.03 32.93
CA GLU A 557 -10.84 27.80 32.03
C GLU A 557 -10.78 27.27 30.59
N ALA A 558 -11.94 27.17 29.92
CA ALA A 558 -12.01 26.86 28.49
C ALA A 558 -13.12 27.65 27.77
N LEU A 559 -13.00 27.81 26.46
CA LEU A 559 -14.01 28.43 25.60
C LEU A 559 -14.81 27.37 24.82
N SER A 560 -16.10 27.62 24.67
CA SER A 560 -17.02 26.78 23.91
C SER A 560 -16.57 26.61 22.46
N GLY A 561 -16.65 25.39 21.93
CA GLY A 561 -16.36 25.09 20.52
C GLY A 561 -14.90 25.22 20.08
N VAL A 562 -13.97 25.52 20.99
CA VAL A 562 -12.53 25.56 20.70
C VAL A 562 -11.90 24.17 20.92
N PRO A 563 -11.03 23.68 20.02
CA PRO A 563 -10.27 22.45 20.24
C PRO A 563 -9.18 22.69 21.29
N TYR A 564 -9.10 21.79 22.28
CA TYR A 564 -8.00 21.73 23.25
C TYR A 564 -7.30 20.38 23.19
N HIS A 565 -5.98 20.40 23.12
CA HIS A 565 -5.16 19.20 23.27
C HIS A 565 -4.70 19.03 24.73
N VAL A 566 -4.72 17.79 25.24
CA VAL A 566 -4.46 17.49 26.65
C VAL A 566 -3.16 16.71 26.79
N TRP A 567 -2.17 17.33 27.43
CA TRP A 567 -0.92 16.69 27.80
C TRP A 567 -0.83 16.51 29.32
N ILE A 568 -0.29 15.39 29.77
CA ILE A 568 0.13 15.19 31.16
C ILE A 568 1.62 14.88 31.19
N ARG A 569 2.35 15.54 32.08
CA ARG A 569 3.73 15.18 32.42
C ARG A 569 3.67 14.13 33.52
N LEU A 570 3.97 12.90 33.13
CA LEU A 570 3.83 11.70 33.96
C LEU A 570 5.21 11.09 34.24
N ARG A 571 5.32 10.41 35.37
CA ARG A 571 6.43 9.52 35.72
C ARG A 571 5.85 8.24 36.30
N ALA A 572 6.37 7.10 35.86
CA ALA A 572 5.99 5.80 36.41
C ALA A 572 6.85 5.46 37.63
N GLN A 573 6.23 5.04 38.74
CA GLN A 573 6.96 4.50 39.88
C GLN A 573 7.87 3.35 39.43
N SER A 574 9.11 3.34 39.94
CA SER A 574 10.16 2.37 39.58
C SER A 574 10.44 2.26 38.06
N ASN A 575 10.07 3.26 37.25
CA ASN A 575 10.08 3.22 35.78
C ASN A 575 9.30 2.01 35.19
N SER A 576 8.30 1.49 35.89
CA SER A 576 7.58 0.29 35.47
C SER A 576 6.48 0.56 34.44
N LEU A 577 6.42 -0.27 33.40
CA LEU A 577 5.29 -0.30 32.45
C LEU A 577 3.96 -0.71 33.11
N SER A 578 3.95 -1.25 34.33
CA SER A 578 2.70 -1.41 35.10
C SER A 578 2.14 -0.08 35.57
N ASN A 579 2.99 0.91 35.84
CA ASN A 579 2.65 2.12 36.60
C ASN A 579 2.57 3.42 35.76
N ASN A 580 2.34 3.29 34.45
CA ASN A 580 2.66 4.32 33.45
C ASN A 580 1.47 5.07 32.85
N SER A 581 0.28 5.03 33.47
CA SER A 581 -0.93 5.57 32.81
C SER A 581 -2.02 6.05 33.77
N VAL A 582 -2.79 7.03 33.33
CA VAL A 582 -4.00 7.55 34.00
C VAL A 582 -5.16 7.66 33.00
N SER A 583 -6.38 7.83 33.51
CA SER A 583 -7.56 8.09 32.67
C SER A 583 -8.19 9.42 33.06
N VAL A 584 -8.50 10.25 32.08
CA VAL A 584 -8.93 11.65 32.26
C VAL A 584 -10.37 11.83 31.78
N GLN A 585 -11.14 12.61 32.54
CA GLN A 585 -12.52 13.00 32.23
C GLN A 585 -12.73 14.48 32.51
N PHE A 586 -13.79 15.05 31.95
CA PHE A 586 -14.18 16.45 32.19
C PHE A 586 -15.67 16.59 32.48
N ASP A 587 -16.06 17.69 33.12
CA ASP A 587 -17.42 18.22 32.96
C ASP A 587 -17.56 18.93 31.60
N GLY A 588 -18.79 19.15 31.14
CA GLY A 588 -19.06 19.98 29.94
C GLY A 588 -18.52 19.52 28.58
N SER A 589 -17.64 18.53 28.51
CA SER A 589 -16.88 18.15 27.30
C SER A 589 -17.72 17.51 26.19
N VAL A 590 -17.38 17.82 24.95
CA VAL A 590 -18.03 17.32 23.73
C VAL A 590 -17.00 16.95 22.67
N ASP A 591 -17.44 16.20 21.67
CA ASP A 591 -16.72 15.98 20.42
C ASP A 591 -16.83 17.23 19.50
N PRO A 592 -16.16 17.27 18.32
CA PRO A 592 -16.26 18.39 17.38
C PRO A 592 -17.68 18.68 16.85
N PHE A 593 -18.64 17.78 17.10
CA PHE A 593 -20.01 17.85 16.61
C PHE A 593 -21.02 18.19 17.73
N GLY A 594 -20.55 18.42 18.96
CA GLY A 594 -21.37 18.75 20.12
C GLY A 594 -21.92 17.53 20.89
N THR A 595 -21.54 16.31 20.52
CA THR A 595 -21.94 15.09 21.24
C THR A 595 -21.15 14.96 22.55
N PRO A 596 -21.77 14.61 23.71
CA PRO A 596 -21.04 14.41 24.95
C PRO A 596 -19.91 13.37 24.84
N ALA A 597 -18.69 13.77 25.15
CA ALA A 597 -17.49 12.93 25.10
C ALA A 597 -16.68 13.05 26.40
N TYR A 598 -15.97 12.00 26.81
CA TYR A 598 -15.04 11.98 27.96
C TYR A 598 -15.63 12.50 29.30
N ARG A 599 -16.93 12.33 29.53
CA ARG A 599 -17.65 12.96 30.65
C ARG A 599 -17.36 12.31 32.01
N ILE A 600 -17.17 13.14 33.03
CA ILE A 600 -17.32 12.76 34.44
C ILE A 600 -18.68 12.07 34.64
N GLY A 601 -18.70 10.95 35.38
CA GLY A 601 -19.90 10.14 35.58
C GLY A 601 -20.17 9.10 34.47
N SER A 602 -19.28 8.95 33.49
CA SER A 602 -19.41 7.96 32.41
C SER A 602 -18.26 6.94 32.40
N ALA A 603 -18.36 5.89 31.58
CA ALA A 603 -17.23 4.99 31.28
C ALA A 603 -16.33 5.49 30.13
N ALA A 604 -16.56 6.70 29.60
CA ALA A 604 -15.75 7.30 28.55
C ALA A 604 -14.74 8.27 29.15
N GLY A 605 -13.47 8.18 28.75
CA GLY A 605 -12.41 9.09 29.18
C GLY A 605 -11.18 8.95 28.28
N MET A 606 -10.28 9.93 28.34
CA MET A 606 -9.01 9.93 27.62
C MET A 606 -8.01 9.07 28.41
N GLU A 607 -7.52 7.97 27.84
CA GLU A 607 -6.48 7.15 28.48
C GLU A 607 -5.10 7.69 28.10
N LEU A 608 -4.41 8.33 29.04
CA LEU A 608 -3.08 8.90 28.83
C LEU A 608 -2.03 7.89 29.31
N ILE A 609 -1.25 7.38 28.36
CA ILE A 609 -0.30 6.29 28.60
C ILE A 609 1.09 6.81 28.25
N LEU A 610 1.98 6.87 29.24
CA LEU A 610 3.38 7.21 29.00
C LEU A 610 4.07 6.01 28.37
N THR A 611 4.21 6.04 27.05
CA THR A 611 4.99 5.09 26.26
C THR A 611 5.82 5.85 25.22
N ASP A 612 7.08 5.46 25.13
CA ASP A 612 8.01 5.87 24.08
C ASP A 612 8.25 4.70 23.11
N PRO A 613 8.55 4.97 21.81
CA PRO A 613 8.71 3.94 20.79
C PRO A 613 9.64 2.76 21.10
N SER A 614 10.62 2.90 22.01
CA SER A 614 11.51 1.78 22.40
C SER A 614 11.01 0.94 23.58
N GLY A 615 9.84 1.25 24.16
CA GLY A 615 9.21 0.45 25.21
C GLY A 615 9.78 0.60 26.64
N ALA A 616 10.93 1.25 26.83
CA ALA A 616 11.42 1.62 28.16
C ALA A 616 10.67 2.82 28.77
N LEU A 617 10.91 3.12 30.05
CA LEU A 617 10.48 4.36 30.72
C LEU A 617 11.66 4.91 31.55
N SER A 618 11.75 6.23 31.69
CA SER A 618 12.73 6.85 32.59
C SER A 618 12.42 8.31 32.86
N GLY A 619 12.37 8.67 34.15
CA GLY A 619 12.12 10.05 34.60
C GLY A 619 10.72 10.54 34.26
N TRP A 620 10.57 11.86 34.17
CA TRP A 620 9.36 12.50 33.66
C TRP A 620 9.24 12.35 32.14
N GLY A 621 8.02 12.40 31.63
CA GLY A 621 7.74 12.52 30.20
C GLY A 621 6.34 13.03 29.95
N TRP A 622 6.17 13.85 28.92
CA TRP A 622 4.87 14.28 28.43
C TRP A 622 4.22 13.15 27.63
N THR A 623 2.93 12.96 27.84
CA THR A 623 2.11 12.08 27.00
C THR A 623 0.71 12.66 26.80
N ASP A 624 0.07 12.25 25.72
CA ASP A 624 -1.31 12.58 25.35
C ASP A 624 -2.17 11.30 25.37
N ASN A 625 -3.39 11.39 24.85
CA ASN A 625 -4.30 10.26 24.66
C ASN A 625 -3.97 9.39 23.44
N SER A 626 -2.69 9.26 23.05
CA SER A 626 -2.25 8.41 21.95
C SER A 626 -0.88 7.75 22.13
N GLY A 627 -0.77 6.51 21.63
CA GLY A 627 0.48 5.73 21.73
C GLY A 627 1.61 6.22 20.83
N ALA A 628 1.31 6.73 19.63
CA ALA A 628 2.30 6.97 18.57
C ALA A 628 2.00 8.14 17.60
N THR A 629 0.86 8.83 17.75
CA THR A 629 0.48 9.98 16.91
C THR A 629 0.30 11.21 17.82
N PHE A 630 -0.53 12.18 17.40
CA PHE A 630 -1.26 13.00 18.37
C PHE A 630 -2.62 12.35 18.64
N GLY A 631 -3.12 12.51 19.85
CA GLY A 631 -4.46 12.06 20.24
C GLY A 631 -5.58 13.02 19.82
N ALA A 632 -6.81 12.63 20.13
CA ALA A 632 -8.00 13.43 19.81
C ALA A 632 -8.14 14.63 20.76
N ASP A 633 -8.46 15.80 20.21
CA ASP A 633 -8.77 17.00 20.98
C ASP A 633 -10.10 16.89 21.73
N VAL A 634 -10.22 17.65 22.82
CA VAL A 634 -11.47 17.83 23.57
C VAL A 634 -12.05 19.22 23.31
N TYR A 635 -13.37 19.31 23.24
CA TYR A 635 -14.14 20.54 23.07
C TYR A 635 -15.07 20.71 24.28
N PHE A 636 -15.58 21.93 24.50
CA PHE A 636 -16.50 22.22 25.61
C PHE A 636 -17.81 22.80 25.10
N ALA A 637 -18.93 22.42 25.72
CA ALA A 637 -20.26 22.89 25.34
C ALA A 637 -20.53 24.34 25.78
N ALA A 638 -19.84 24.81 26.82
CA ALA A 638 -19.95 26.16 27.36
C ALA A 638 -18.56 26.81 27.44
N SER A 639 -18.52 28.12 27.68
CA SER A 639 -17.30 28.85 28.02
C SER A 639 -17.28 29.14 29.53
N GLY A 640 -16.12 29.02 30.17
CA GLY A 640 -15.89 29.34 31.58
C GLY A 640 -15.12 28.23 32.29
N THR A 641 -15.29 28.17 33.61
CA THR A 641 -14.64 27.18 34.47
C THR A 641 -15.17 25.76 34.21
N HIS A 642 -14.24 24.85 33.97
CA HIS A 642 -14.45 23.43 33.78
C HIS A 642 -13.65 22.61 34.79
N THR A 643 -14.10 21.40 35.07
CA THR A 643 -13.46 20.45 35.99
C THR A 643 -12.78 19.35 35.19
N ILE A 644 -11.48 19.14 35.39
CA ILE A 644 -10.77 17.94 34.95
C ILE A 644 -10.72 16.94 36.11
N ARG A 645 -11.08 15.68 35.85
CA ARG A 645 -10.93 14.54 36.77
C ARG A 645 -9.86 13.59 36.24
N VAL A 646 -8.84 13.32 37.04
CA VAL A 646 -7.80 12.32 36.74
C VAL A 646 -8.02 11.10 37.62
N GLN A 647 -8.39 9.99 37.00
CA GLN A 647 -8.62 8.70 37.65
C GLN A 647 -7.35 7.83 37.64
N GLN A 648 -7.24 6.94 38.62
CA GLN A 648 -6.32 5.81 38.55
C GLN A 648 -6.66 4.93 37.33
N ARG A 649 -5.71 4.80 36.40
CA ARG A 649 -5.71 3.73 35.39
C ARG A 649 -4.72 2.66 35.79
N ALA A 650 -3.46 3.03 35.93
CA ALA A 650 -2.48 2.28 36.71
C ALA A 650 -2.36 2.89 38.11
N ASP A 651 -2.05 2.07 39.12
CA ASP A 651 -1.39 2.57 40.33
C ASP A 651 0.09 2.88 40.06
N GLY A 652 0.78 3.53 41.00
CA GLY A 652 2.16 3.97 40.86
C GLY A 652 2.38 5.13 39.88
N ALA A 653 1.32 5.72 39.32
CA ALA A 653 1.42 6.91 38.49
C ALA A 653 1.78 8.14 39.34
N VAL A 654 2.72 8.95 38.85
CA VAL A 654 3.14 10.22 39.43
C VAL A 654 2.96 11.34 38.39
N ILE A 655 2.35 12.46 38.76
CA ILE A 655 2.07 13.61 37.89
C ILE A 655 2.54 14.91 38.56
N ASP A 656 3.22 15.79 37.83
CA ASP A 656 3.51 17.16 38.29
C ASP A 656 2.75 18.25 37.54
N GLN A 657 2.43 18.03 36.26
CA GLN A 657 1.78 19.05 35.41
C GLN A 657 0.72 18.45 34.46
N ILE A 658 -0.33 19.22 34.24
CA ILE A 658 -1.35 18.99 33.21
C ILE A 658 -1.42 20.26 32.33
N VAL A 659 -1.45 20.08 31.01
CA VAL A 659 -1.53 21.17 30.03
C VAL A 659 -2.71 20.94 29.11
N ILE A 660 -3.59 21.95 29.00
CA ILE A 660 -4.79 21.92 28.18
C ILE A 660 -4.69 23.10 27.19
N SER A 661 -4.33 22.82 25.93
CA SER A 661 -3.81 23.83 25.00
C SER A 661 -4.63 23.96 23.72
N PRO A 662 -5.13 25.18 23.40
CA PRO A 662 -5.69 25.52 22.10
C PRO A 662 -4.64 26.12 21.14
N ASP A 663 -3.43 26.44 21.64
CA ASP A 663 -2.42 27.25 20.97
C ASP A 663 -1.11 26.47 20.68
N ARG A 664 0.01 26.88 21.28
CA ARG A 664 1.38 26.38 21.09
C ARG A 664 1.49 24.87 21.21
N PHE A 665 0.70 24.23 22.08
CA PHE A 665 0.77 22.79 22.34
C PHE A 665 -0.38 21.99 21.73
N ILE A 666 -1.21 22.59 20.86
CA ILE A 666 -2.31 21.89 20.16
C ILE A 666 -1.81 20.70 19.32
N ARG A 667 -0.60 20.80 18.74
CA ARG A 667 0.06 19.77 17.92
C ARG A 667 1.56 19.68 18.19
N VAL A 668 1.99 20.07 19.38
CA VAL A 668 3.40 20.03 19.81
C VAL A 668 3.42 19.65 21.28
N SER A 669 4.11 18.56 21.64
CA SER A 669 4.31 18.20 23.05
C SER A 669 5.05 19.32 23.78
N PRO A 670 4.67 19.70 25.02
CA PRO A 670 5.40 20.71 25.79
C PRO A 670 6.88 20.35 26.00
N GLY A 671 7.20 19.06 26.07
CA GLY A 671 8.55 18.54 26.19
C GLY A 671 8.70 17.09 25.71
N LEU A 672 9.72 16.41 26.21
CA LEU A 672 10.08 15.05 25.77
C LEU A 672 9.16 13.97 26.36
N ARG A 673 9.11 12.78 25.73
CA ARG A 673 8.38 11.60 26.25
C ARG A 673 9.17 10.80 27.31
N ARG A 674 10.44 11.14 27.57
CA ARG A 674 11.29 10.61 28.66
C ARG A 674 12.33 11.64 29.06
N PHE A 675 12.88 11.51 30.27
CA PHE A 675 13.88 12.43 30.84
C PHE A 675 13.47 13.91 30.73
N ASP A 676 12.18 14.18 30.65
CA ASP A 676 11.67 15.51 30.39
C ASP A 676 11.97 16.45 31.54
N GLN A 677 12.16 17.72 31.21
CA GLN A 677 12.53 18.77 32.12
C GLN A 677 11.72 20.06 31.91
N THR A 678 10.74 20.04 31.00
CA THR A 678 9.90 21.21 30.73
C THR A 678 8.94 21.43 31.88
N GLN A 679 9.18 22.51 32.63
CA GLN A 679 8.21 23.07 33.56
C GLN A 679 7.64 24.34 32.92
N LEU A 680 6.32 24.41 32.80
CA LEU A 680 5.59 25.61 32.38
C LEU A 680 5.09 26.34 33.62
N ALA A 681 4.86 27.65 33.54
CA ALA A 681 4.24 28.40 34.64
C ALA A 681 2.78 27.97 34.84
N SER A 682 2.32 27.86 36.09
CA SER A 682 0.92 27.53 36.40
C SER A 682 0.00 28.68 35.99
N THR A 683 -1.12 28.36 35.33
CA THR A 683 -2.20 29.33 35.07
C THR A 683 -3.23 29.35 36.19
N VAL A 684 -3.19 28.39 37.13
CA VAL A 684 -4.10 28.31 38.28
C VAL A 684 -3.61 29.20 39.43
N SER A 685 -2.31 29.15 39.76
CA SER A 685 -1.70 29.98 40.82
C SER A 685 -0.85 31.15 40.30
N GLY A 686 -0.53 31.18 39.00
CA GLY A 686 0.40 32.16 38.43
C GLY A 686 1.88 31.90 38.78
N ALA A 687 2.18 30.77 39.44
CA ALA A 687 3.54 30.45 39.89
C ALA A 687 4.48 30.13 38.70
N ALA A 688 5.68 30.69 38.73
CA ALA A 688 6.72 30.45 37.73
C ALA A 688 7.68 29.32 38.16
N PRO A 689 8.23 28.51 37.22
CA PRO A 689 9.21 27.47 37.55
C PRO A 689 10.47 28.03 38.20
N ALA A 690 11.13 27.21 39.03
CA ALA A 690 12.41 27.59 39.63
C ALA A 690 13.50 27.76 38.56
N ALA A 691 14.19 28.90 38.58
CA ALA A 691 15.24 29.21 37.60
C ALA A 691 16.47 28.30 37.77
N ARG A 692 16.97 27.75 36.67
CA ARG A 692 18.23 27.02 36.61
C ARG A 692 19.39 28.01 36.54
N MET A 693 20.44 27.81 37.34
CA MET A 693 21.64 28.64 37.27
C MET A 693 22.44 28.32 36.00
N PRO A 694 22.68 29.30 35.10
CA PRO A 694 23.54 29.12 33.94
C PRO A 694 25.02 28.98 34.35
N LEU A 695 25.87 28.55 33.42
CA LEU A 695 27.32 28.60 33.60
C LEU A 695 27.80 30.07 33.69
N PRO A 696 28.85 30.36 34.48
CA PRO A 696 29.36 31.71 34.65
C PRO A 696 30.09 32.20 33.39
N ASP A 697 30.08 33.51 33.14
CA ASP A 697 30.95 34.11 32.12
C ASP A 697 32.43 33.73 32.34
N PRO A 698 33.21 33.46 31.28
CA PRO A 698 32.89 33.61 29.86
C PRO A 698 32.28 32.35 29.20
N TRP A 699 31.82 31.36 29.97
CA TRP A 699 31.34 30.08 29.42
C TRP A 699 30.04 30.23 28.64
N ARG A 700 29.95 29.49 27.54
CA ARG A 700 28.78 29.31 26.66
C ARG A 700 28.51 27.81 26.54
N SER A 701 27.31 27.41 26.12
CA SER A 701 27.05 26.00 25.83
C SER A 701 25.92 25.80 24.83
N GLU A 702 26.09 24.79 23.96
CA GLU A 702 25.12 24.45 22.91
C GLU A 702 25.21 22.98 22.49
N ASP A 703 24.17 22.51 21.81
CA ASP A 703 24.18 21.25 21.07
C ASP A 703 24.96 21.42 19.76
N ILE A 704 25.90 20.51 19.52
CA ILE A 704 26.72 20.43 18.32
C ILE A 704 26.15 19.34 17.42
N GLY A 705 25.67 19.73 16.23
CA GLY A 705 25.18 18.82 15.20
C GLY A 705 23.86 18.12 15.54
N ILE A 706 23.67 16.89 15.04
CA ILE A 706 22.41 16.16 15.20
C ILE A 706 22.42 15.40 16.53
N VAL A 707 21.82 16.00 17.55
CA VAL A 707 21.77 15.44 18.91
C VAL A 707 20.56 14.53 19.17
N GLY A 708 19.41 14.81 18.54
CA GLY A 708 18.15 14.07 18.72
C GLY A 708 17.45 14.29 20.07
N ILE A 709 18.22 14.35 21.16
CA ILE A 709 17.80 14.89 22.46
C ILE A 709 18.73 16.05 22.79
N ASN A 710 18.17 17.25 22.94
CA ASN A 710 18.92 18.45 23.27
C ASN A 710 19.59 18.32 24.65
N GLY A 711 20.85 18.73 24.73
CA GLY A 711 21.61 18.78 25.96
C GLY A 711 21.38 20.07 26.76
N PHE A 712 21.94 20.10 27.96
CA PHE A 712 22.02 21.30 28.79
C PHE A 712 23.17 21.19 29.81
N SER A 713 23.55 22.33 30.37
CA SER A 713 24.50 22.43 31.49
C SER A 713 23.87 23.09 32.72
N THR A 714 24.21 22.61 33.92
CA THR A 714 23.90 23.29 35.19
C THR A 714 25.12 23.35 36.09
N LEU A 715 25.30 24.48 36.79
CA LEU A 715 26.26 24.63 37.88
C LEU A 715 25.56 24.42 39.23
N ASP A 716 26.14 23.58 40.09
CA ASP A 716 25.90 23.64 41.53
C ASP A 716 27.06 24.41 42.19
N PRO A 717 26.86 25.67 42.61
CA PRO A 717 27.92 26.48 43.20
C PRO A 717 28.25 26.08 44.65
N ALA A 718 27.39 25.32 45.34
CA ALA A 718 27.66 24.84 46.69
C ALA A 718 28.48 23.55 46.67
N ALA A 719 28.23 22.66 45.70
CA ALA A 719 29.04 21.46 45.46
C ALA A 719 30.28 21.71 44.59
N GLY A 720 30.34 22.84 43.87
CA GLY A 720 31.43 23.14 42.92
C GLY A 720 31.42 22.26 41.67
N THR A 721 30.25 21.71 41.29
CA THR A 721 30.13 20.73 40.19
C THR A 721 29.39 21.30 38.98
N VAL A 722 29.84 20.91 37.79
CA VAL A 722 29.16 21.17 36.52
C VAL A 722 28.57 19.85 36.02
N THR A 723 27.24 19.83 35.84
CA THR A 723 26.56 18.70 35.20
C THR A 723 26.28 19.04 33.74
N LEU A 724 26.70 18.17 32.82
CA LEU A 724 26.25 18.18 31.43
C LEU A 724 25.30 17.01 31.19
N VAL A 725 24.15 17.27 30.60
CA VAL A 725 23.32 16.23 29.97
C VAL A 725 23.46 16.39 28.46
N ALA A 726 23.74 15.30 27.75
CA ALA A 726 24.02 15.33 26.31
C ALA A 726 23.36 14.15 25.58
N GLY A 727 22.70 14.45 24.45
CA GLY A 727 22.35 13.45 23.44
C GLY A 727 23.46 13.26 22.40
N GLY A 728 23.07 12.75 21.23
CA GLY A 728 23.85 12.76 20.00
C GLY A 728 24.49 11.44 19.60
N GLY A 729 24.53 11.23 18.28
CA GLY A 729 24.86 9.94 17.67
C GLY A 729 26.27 9.45 17.98
N ASP A 730 27.27 10.32 17.88
CA ASP A 730 28.62 10.22 18.45
C ASP A 730 29.36 11.53 18.15
N ALA A 731 30.45 11.83 18.86
CA ALA A 731 31.45 12.80 18.43
C ALA A 731 32.46 12.14 17.46
N TRP A 732 31.99 11.55 16.35
CA TRP A 732 32.81 10.67 15.49
C TRP A 732 32.54 10.83 14.00
N GLY A 733 33.55 10.53 13.17
CA GLY A 733 33.47 10.62 11.71
C GLY A 733 33.54 12.08 11.22
N ALA A 734 32.81 12.40 10.16
CA ALA A 734 32.86 13.71 9.51
C ALA A 734 32.04 14.81 10.21
N ALA A 735 31.20 14.46 11.19
CA ALA A 735 30.36 15.41 11.93
C ALA A 735 30.06 14.90 13.35
N ASP A 736 30.17 15.79 14.34
CA ASP A 736 29.85 15.50 15.73
C ASP A 736 28.34 15.60 16.01
N GLY A 737 27.85 14.75 16.93
CA GLY A 737 26.57 14.88 17.62
C GLY A 737 26.81 14.82 19.13
N MET A 738 26.84 15.97 19.80
CA MET A 738 27.22 16.08 21.22
C MET A 738 26.72 17.38 21.86
N TYR A 739 26.77 17.50 23.19
CA TYR A 739 26.65 18.79 23.89
C TYR A 739 28.05 19.32 24.25
N TYR A 740 28.25 20.62 24.11
CA TYR A 740 29.55 21.26 24.36
C TYR A 740 29.38 22.54 25.18
N ALA A 741 30.09 22.63 26.31
CA ALA A 741 30.18 23.83 27.14
C ALA A 741 31.61 24.37 27.07
N TYR A 742 31.80 25.63 26.70
CA TYR A 742 33.09 26.15 26.23
C TYR A 742 33.30 27.64 26.48
N GLN A 743 34.55 28.07 26.34
CA GLN A 743 34.94 29.49 26.28
C GLN A 743 35.97 29.69 25.15
N PRO A 744 36.16 30.91 24.62
CA PRO A 744 37.20 31.18 23.63
C PRO A 744 38.60 31.21 24.28
N LEU A 745 39.59 30.63 23.59
CA LEU A 745 41.02 30.73 23.92
C LEU A 745 41.78 31.24 22.70
N THR A 746 42.58 32.30 22.88
CA THR A 746 43.47 32.83 21.84
C THR A 746 44.91 32.44 22.14
N GLY A 747 45.59 31.84 21.17
CA GLY A 747 46.94 31.33 21.31
C GLY A 747 47.01 29.94 21.97
N ASP A 748 48.09 29.74 22.73
CA ASP A 748 48.38 28.49 23.45
C ASP A 748 47.65 28.43 24.79
N GLY A 749 47.47 27.21 25.31
CA GLY A 749 46.84 27.00 26.61
C GLY A 749 46.49 25.55 26.90
N SER A 750 45.88 25.34 28.08
CA SER A 750 45.50 24.03 28.60
C SER A 750 44.09 24.05 29.17
N ILE A 751 43.41 22.92 29.11
CA ILE A 751 42.21 22.64 29.91
C ILE A 751 42.41 21.38 30.74
N VAL A 752 42.04 21.45 32.01
CA VAL A 752 42.01 20.34 32.97
C VAL A 752 40.58 20.20 33.49
N ALA A 753 40.10 18.97 33.64
CA ALA A 753 38.88 18.67 34.39
C ALA A 753 39.00 17.31 35.10
N HIS A 754 38.34 17.20 36.25
CA HIS A 754 38.03 15.91 36.85
C HIS A 754 36.63 15.49 36.39
N VAL A 755 36.54 14.37 35.67
CA VAL A 755 35.27 13.78 35.26
C VAL A 755 34.83 12.82 36.36
N ALA A 756 33.98 13.28 37.26
CA ALA A 756 33.53 12.52 38.42
C ALA A 756 32.64 11.32 38.04
N SER A 757 31.77 11.48 37.03
CA SER A 757 30.93 10.38 36.54
C SER A 757 30.45 10.59 35.09
N VAL A 758 30.15 9.47 34.41
CA VAL A 758 29.50 9.43 33.08
C VAL A 758 28.41 8.35 33.11
N GLN A 759 27.17 8.75 32.88
CA GLN A 759 26.03 7.84 32.76
C GLN A 759 26.16 7.01 31.48
N LYS A 760 26.19 5.69 31.61
CA LYS A 760 26.25 4.77 30.47
C LYS A 760 24.90 4.66 29.75
N ALA A 761 24.60 5.59 28.84
CA ALA A 761 23.48 5.45 27.91
C ALA A 761 23.79 4.43 26.79
N ALA A 762 25.05 4.38 26.37
CA ALA A 762 25.65 3.37 25.50
C ALA A 762 27.10 3.08 25.94
N THR A 763 27.72 2.03 25.41
CA THR A 763 29.14 1.70 25.66
C THR A 763 30.08 2.86 25.32
N TRP A 764 29.68 3.71 24.37
CA TRP A 764 30.43 4.86 23.90
C TRP A 764 29.86 6.22 24.34
N SER A 765 28.98 6.28 25.35
CA SER A 765 28.72 7.57 26.00
C SER A 765 30.04 8.13 26.53
N ARG A 766 30.41 9.35 26.14
CA ARG A 766 31.72 9.98 26.40
C ARG A 766 31.55 11.30 27.12
N ALA A 767 32.51 11.63 27.97
CA ALA A 767 32.66 12.96 28.54
C ALA A 767 34.14 13.29 28.75
N GLY A 768 34.49 14.58 28.70
CA GLY A 768 35.88 15.02 28.91
C GLY A 768 36.13 16.45 28.43
N VAL A 769 37.36 16.72 28.01
CA VAL A 769 37.82 18.06 27.61
C VAL A 769 38.19 18.12 26.12
N MET A 770 37.67 19.12 25.42
CA MET A 770 37.78 19.28 23.97
C MET A 770 38.24 20.68 23.60
N ILE A 771 39.14 20.74 22.61
CA ILE A 771 39.50 21.95 21.86
C ILE A 771 38.97 21.79 20.43
N ARG A 772 38.22 22.77 19.91
CA ARG A 772 37.64 22.75 18.55
C ARG A 772 37.70 24.14 17.89
N GLU A 773 37.80 24.18 16.56
CA GLU A 773 37.91 25.44 15.81
C GLU A 773 36.61 26.28 15.79
N SER A 774 35.44 25.63 15.86
CA SER A 774 34.12 26.28 15.78
C SER A 774 33.02 25.37 16.32
N THR A 775 31.79 25.88 16.50
CA THR A 775 30.62 25.07 16.91
C THR A 775 29.99 24.28 15.76
N THR A 776 30.51 24.40 14.54
CA THR A 776 30.01 23.59 13.41
C THR A 776 30.25 22.10 13.66
N ALA A 777 29.30 21.24 13.26
CA ALA A 777 29.39 19.80 13.53
C ALA A 777 30.65 19.15 12.93
N GLY A 778 31.10 19.61 11.75
CA GLY A 778 32.29 19.09 11.08
C GLY A 778 33.62 19.64 11.58
N ALA A 779 33.64 20.54 12.57
CA ALA A 779 34.84 21.28 12.98
C ALA A 779 36.04 20.38 13.29
N ALA A 780 37.24 20.81 12.86
CA ALA A 780 38.50 20.29 13.37
C ALA A 780 38.51 20.37 14.91
N ASN A 781 38.89 19.28 15.56
CA ASN A 781 38.87 19.17 17.02
C ASN A 781 39.89 18.16 17.53
N ALA A 782 40.18 18.26 18.83
CA ALA A 782 40.71 17.16 19.61
C ALA A 782 39.94 17.04 20.92
N PHE A 783 39.66 15.81 21.34
CA PHE A 783 38.85 15.49 22.52
C PHE A 783 39.56 14.38 23.30
N ALA A 784 39.94 14.72 24.53
CA ALA A 784 40.41 13.77 25.52
C ALA A 784 39.21 13.39 26.40
N TYR A 785 38.89 12.10 26.48
CA TYR A 785 37.63 11.63 27.05
C TYR A 785 37.77 10.35 27.89
N VAL A 786 36.81 10.16 28.79
CA VAL A 786 36.45 8.88 29.40
C VAL A 786 35.10 8.42 28.82
N THR A 787 34.83 7.11 28.86
CA THR A 787 33.52 6.54 28.50
C THR A 787 32.73 6.14 29.74
N GLY A 788 31.41 5.97 29.59
CA GLY A 788 30.57 5.25 30.57
C GLY A 788 30.84 3.73 30.62
N GLY A 789 31.86 3.25 29.90
CA GLY A 789 32.42 1.91 30.02
C GLY A 789 33.76 1.93 30.78
N THR A 790 34.69 1.08 30.37
CA THR A 790 36.01 0.93 30.99
C THR A 790 37.12 1.50 30.09
N SER A 791 36.90 2.65 29.45
CA SER A 791 37.80 3.16 28.41
C SER A 791 37.98 4.68 28.44
N SER A 792 39.20 5.12 28.14
CA SER A 792 39.59 6.51 27.95
C SER A 792 40.40 6.62 26.66
N GLY A 793 40.43 7.79 26.05
CA GLY A 793 41.17 7.98 24.81
C GLY A 793 41.39 9.42 24.40
N PHE A 794 42.16 9.56 23.34
CA PHE A 794 42.40 10.81 22.63
C PHE A 794 41.94 10.68 21.19
N GLN A 795 40.84 11.33 20.85
CA GLN A 795 40.35 11.43 19.48
C GLN A 795 40.61 12.82 18.90
N ARG A 796 40.68 12.91 17.58
CA ARG A 796 40.91 14.16 16.85
C ARG A 796 40.39 14.09 15.41
N ARG A 797 39.95 15.23 14.91
CA ARG A 797 39.63 15.50 13.51
C ARG A 797 40.60 16.57 13.01
N ARG A 798 41.51 16.19 12.11
CA ARG A 798 42.66 17.03 11.69
C ARG A 798 42.30 18.26 10.83
N ALA A 799 41.14 18.25 10.20
CA ALA A 799 40.61 19.33 9.36
C ALA A 799 39.08 19.27 9.31
N ALA A 800 38.41 20.39 9.01
CA ALA A 800 36.95 20.45 8.88
C ALA A 800 36.39 19.36 7.94
N GLY A 801 35.39 18.61 8.39
CA GLY A 801 34.72 17.53 7.63
C GLY A 801 35.54 16.26 7.42
N ALA A 802 36.80 16.20 7.89
CA ALA A 802 37.62 15.00 7.82
C ALA A 802 37.12 13.89 8.77
N ALA A 803 37.59 12.66 8.58
CA ALA A 803 37.33 11.57 9.50
C ALA A 803 37.98 11.82 10.88
N THR A 804 37.31 11.38 11.95
CA THR A 804 37.89 11.30 13.29
C THR A 804 38.85 10.10 13.39
N PHE A 805 40.02 10.33 13.99
CA PHE A 805 41.00 9.30 14.38
C PHE A 805 41.05 9.23 15.90
N ALA A 806 41.39 8.06 16.47
CA ALA A 806 41.58 7.92 17.92
C ALA A 806 42.79 7.07 18.30
N THR A 807 43.37 7.42 19.45
CA THR A 807 44.35 6.61 20.18
C THR A 807 43.66 6.16 21.46
N VAL A 808 43.35 4.86 21.55
CA VAL A 808 42.76 4.26 22.76
C VAL A 808 43.90 3.94 23.73
N VAL A 809 43.82 4.46 24.95
CA VAL A 809 44.86 4.24 25.95
C VAL A 809 44.49 3.03 26.81
N THR A 810 45.11 1.89 26.54
CA THR A 810 44.97 0.67 27.34
C THR A 810 45.80 0.75 28.63
N ALA A 811 45.46 1.71 29.51
CA ALA A 811 45.96 1.77 30.88
C ALA A 811 45.09 0.90 31.82
N ALA A 812 45.61 0.52 32.99
CA ALA A 812 44.99 -0.50 33.85
C ALA A 812 43.65 -0.10 34.53
N SER A 813 43.20 1.16 34.43
CA SER A 813 41.84 1.58 34.82
C SER A 813 41.44 2.89 34.12
N PRO A 814 40.70 2.84 32.98
CA PRO A 814 40.39 4.02 32.17
C PRO A 814 38.94 4.56 32.32
N ALA A 815 38.21 4.22 33.39
CA ALA A 815 36.85 4.74 33.63
C ALA A 815 36.87 6.04 34.47
N ALA A 816 35.73 6.74 34.53
CA ALA A 816 35.47 7.75 35.57
C ALA A 816 35.35 7.09 36.96
N PRO A 817 35.74 7.75 38.07
CA PRO A 817 36.30 9.10 38.16
C PRO A 817 37.73 9.20 37.59
N ARG A 818 38.01 10.27 36.82
CA ARG A 818 39.32 10.43 36.15
C ARG A 818 39.64 11.88 35.85
N TRP A 819 40.91 12.25 36.00
CA TRP A 819 41.44 13.53 35.55
C TRP A 819 41.86 13.47 34.08
N ILE A 820 41.45 14.47 33.31
CA ILE A 820 41.77 14.60 31.89
C ILE A 820 42.35 16.00 31.64
N ARG A 821 43.41 16.07 30.82
CA ARG A 821 44.01 17.32 30.36
C ARG A 821 44.21 17.30 28.84
N LEU A 822 44.01 18.46 28.21
CA LEU A 822 44.33 18.69 26.81
C LEU A 822 45.08 20.01 26.68
N ASP A 823 46.30 19.93 26.15
CA ASP A 823 47.25 21.02 25.99
C ASP A 823 47.36 21.42 24.50
N ARG A 824 47.48 22.73 24.24
CA ARG A 824 47.65 23.34 22.91
C ARG A 824 48.94 24.13 22.84
N ALA A 825 49.79 23.79 21.87
CA ALA A 825 50.99 24.53 21.49
C ALA A 825 51.01 24.68 19.96
N GLY A 826 50.55 25.84 19.46
CA GLY A 826 50.22 26.04 18.05
C GLY A 826 49.18 25.01 17.58
N ASP A 827 49.47 24.31 16.49
CA ASP A 827 48.65 23.22 15.96
C ASP A 827 48.88 21.87 16.66
N VAL A 828 49.84 21.76 17.60
CA VAL A 828 50.09 20.52 18.34
C VAL A 828 49.12 20.43 19.52
N LEU A 829 48.25 19.42 19.49
CA LEU A 829 47.30 19.14 20.57
C LEU A 829 47.71 17.84 21.28
N THR A 830 47.95 17.91 22.59
CA THR A 830 48.46 16.80 23.40
C THR A 830 47.53 16.49 24.57
N ALA A 831 47.07 15.25 24.65
CA ALA A 831 46.20 14.77 25.72
C ALA A 831 46.96 13.98 26.78
N TYR A 832 46.51 14.15 28.03
CA TYR A 832 47.00 13.42 29.19
C TYR A 832 45.85 12.91 30.06
N LEU A 833 46.08 11.80 30.75
CA LEU A 833 45.15 11.18 31.69
C LEU A 833 45.84 10.99 33.04
N SER A 834 45.14 11.28 34.13
CA SER A 834 45.66 11.13 35.50
C SER A 834 44.61 10.50 36.41
N ALA A 835 45.06 9.74 37.41
CA ALA A 835 44.19 9.14 38.43
C ALA A 835 44.06 10.03 39.69
N ASP A 836 45.01 10.93 39.90
CA ASP A 836 45.21 11.73 41.12
C ASP A 836 45.23 13.26 40.87
N GLY A 837 45.20 13.69 39.60
CA GLY A 837 45.34 15.09 39.16
C GLY A 837 46.78 15.60 39.14
N GLN A 838 47.74 14.81 39.65
CA GLN A 838 49.14 15.20 39.84
C GLN A 838 50.07 14.44 38.89
N THR A 839 49.90 13.13 38.80
CA THR A 839 50.70 12.22 37.98
C THR A 839 50.03 12.02 36.62
N TRP A 840 50.56 12.69 35.60
CA TRP A 840 49.97 12.70 34.25
C TRP A 840 50.61 11.67 33.32
N SER A 841 49.79 10.76 32.78
CA SER A 841 50.19 9.81 31.72
C SER A 841 49.85 10.37 30.35
N PHE A 842 50.78 10.32 29.41
CA PHE A 842 50.56 10.70 28.01
C PHE A 842 49.50 9.80 27.37
N ALA A 843 48.48 10.40 26.76
CA ALA A 843 47.38 9.70 26.07
C ALA A 843 47.49 9.76 24.55
N GLY A 844 48.12 10.81 24.01
CA GLY A 844 48.37 10.98 22.59
C GLY A 844 48.70 12.44 22.26
N ALA A 845 49.33 12.63 21.11
CA ALA A 845 49.52 13.95 20.49
C ALA A 845 49.22 13.83 18.99
N ASP A 846 48.75 14.92 18.40
CA ASP A 846 48.59 15.02 16.94
C ASP A 846 48.73 16.49 16.49
N VAL A 847 49.01 16.69 15.21
CA VAL A 847 48.98 18.01 14.58
C VAL A 847 47.58 18.21 14.00
N VAL A 848 46.86 19.21 14.52
CA VAL A 848 45.50 19.58 14.11
C VAL A 848 45.53 21.05 13.77
N ALA A 849 45.46 21.36 12.47
CA ALA A 849 45.49 22.74 11.96
C ALA A 849 44.30 23.52 12.54
N MET A 850 44.58 24.63 13.22
CA MET A 850 43.61 25.33 14.05
C MET A 850 43.78 26.85 13.97
N PRO A 851 42.67 27.63 14.01
CA PRO A 851 42.74 29.10 14.01
C PRO A 851 43.44 29.67 15.25
N PRO A 852 43.90 30.94 15.21
CA PRO A 852 44.53 31.60 16.36
C PRO A 852 43.63 31.69 17.60
N THR A 853 42.32 31.73 17.41
CA THR A 853 41.32 31.63 18.49
C THR A 853 40.51 30.36 18.29
N VAL A 854 40.51 29.49 19.31
CA VAL A 854 39.77 28.22 19.35
C VAL A 854 38.71 28.25 20.45
N LEU A 855 37.80 27.29 20.45
CA LEU A 855 36.90 27.01 21.57
C LEU A 855 37.54 25.92 22.43
N ILE A 856 37.60 26.14 23.73
CA ILE A 856 38.14 25.20 24.73
C ILE A 856 37.08 24.93 25.80
N GLY A 857 36.85 23.66 26.15
CA GLY A 857 35.69 23.34 26.99
C GLY A 857 35.45 21.88 27.32
N LEU A 858 34.33 21.64 27.97
CA LEU A 858 33.80 20.34 28.37
C LEU A 858 32.88 19.79 27.28
N GLY A 859 33.14 18.58 26.80
CA GLY A 859 32.29 17.90 25.82
C GLY A 859 31.66 16.64 26.40
N ALA A 860 30.40 16.37 26.06
CA ALA A 860 29.72 15.13 26.41
C ALA A 860 28.80 14.64 25.27
N THR A 861 28.66 13.32 25.11
CA THR A 861 27.72 12.70 24.16
C THR A 861 27.18 11.38 24.74
N SER A 862 25.93 11.04 24.43
CA SER A 862 25.35 9.74 24.76
C SER A 862 25.82 8.61 23.83
N ALA A 863 26.32 8.95 22.64
CA ALA A 863 26.48 8.05 21.49
C ALA A 863 25.16 7.39 21.02
N LEU A 864 24.03 8.08 21.24
CA LEU A 864 22.69 7.71 20.77
C LEU A 864 21.84 8.97 20.53
N VAL A 865 21.26 9.13 19.33
CA VAL A 865 20.28 10.20 19.08
C VAL A 865 18.93 10.00 19.79
N THR A 866 18.73 8.86 20.45
CA THR A 866 17.48 8.46 21.13
C THR A 866 17.58 8.37 22.65
N ALA A 867 18.75 8.69 23.23
CA ALA A 867 18.97 8.68 24.67
C ALA A 867 19.99 9.76 25.06
N SER A 868 19.91 10.27 26.29
CA SER A 868 20.87 11.22 26.85
C SER A 868 21.78 10.56 27.89
N SER A 869 23.01 11.06 27.99
CA SER A 869 23.97 10.74 29.06
C SER A 869 24.15 11.96 29.96
N THR A 870 24.00 11.76 31.27
CA THR A 870 24.39 12.73 32.30
C THR A 870 25.86 12.51 32.68
N SER A 871 26.67 13.56 32.66
CA SER A 871 28.07 13.53 33.09
C SER A 871 28.34 14.65 34.08
N VAL A 872 29.06 14.35 35.14
CA VAL A 872 29.38 15.32 36.21
C VAL A 872 30.87 15.59 36.21
N PHE A 873 31.22 16.86 36.23
CA PHE A 873 32.58 17.38 36.27
C PHE A 873 32.78 18.20 37.54
N ASP A 874 33.99 18.16 38.07
CA ASP A 874 34.48 19.09 39.09
C ASP A 874 35.90 19.55 38.73
N SER A 875 36.44 20.49 39.51
CA SER A 875 37.84 20.94 39.39
C SER A 875 38.25 21.39 37.98
N VAL A 876 37.32 22.04 37.26
CA VAL A 876 37.51 22.48 35.87
C VAL A 876 38.33 23.76 35.83
N ALA A 877 39.43 23.75 35.08
CA ALA A 877 40.33 24.89 34.92
C ALA A 877 40.78 25.05 33.47
N VAL A 878 40.84 26.30 33.00
CA VAL A 878 41.41 26.69 31.71
C VAL A 878 42.52 27.70 31.96
N THR A 879 43.69 27.47 31.38
CA THR A 879 44.89 28.31 31.55
C THR A 879 45.40 28.74 30.18
N ALA A 880 45.59 30.05 29.97
CA ALA A 880 46.17 30.60 28.74
C ALA A 880 47.69 30.76 28.85
N GLY A 881 48.39 30.66 27.72
CA GLY A 881 49.85 30.69 27.61
C GLY A 881 50.46 29.32 27.34
N THR A 882 51.75 29.28 27.00
CA THR A 882 52.48 28.03 26.70
C THR A 882 52.36 27.02 27.84
N PRO A 883 51.82 25.80 27.60
CA PRO A 883 51.68 24.77 28.62
C PRO A 883 53.02 24.38 29.26
N VAL A 884 53.03 24.22 30.60
CA VAL A 884 54.20 23.65 31.30
C VAL A 884 54.29 22.16 30.96
N PRO A 885 55.38 21.65 30.36
CA PRO A 885 55.44 20.27 29.92
C PRO A 885 55.33 19.28 31.10
N ALA A 886 54.31 18.41 31.05
CA ALA A 886 54.44 17.12 31.73
C ALA A 886 55.43 16.28 30.91
N ALA A 887 56.33 15.56 31.60
CA ALA A 887 57.54 14.94 31.05
C ALA A 887 57.37 14.38 29.62
N ALA A 888 58.25 14.81 28.71
CA ALA A 888 58.12 14.56 27.28
C ALA A 888 58.00 13.05 26.97
N PRO A 889 57.11 12.64 26.04
CA PRO A 889 56.98 11.26 25.63
C PRO A 889 58.28 10.76 24.94
N PRO A 890 58.58 9.46 25.02
CA PRO A 890 59.76 8.90 24.37
C PRO A 890 59.68 9.09 22.85
N ILE A 891 60.74 9.67 22.28
CA ILE A 891 60.89 9.87 20.84
C ILE A 891 60.86 8.49 20.17
N VAL A 892 59.86 8.24 19.32
CA VAL A 892 59.89 7.09 18.41
C VAL A 892 61.04 7.33 17.43
N PRO A 893 62.05 6.45 17.35
CA PRO A 893 63.18 6.68 16.45
C PRO A 893 62.68 6.79 14.99
N PRO A 894 63.14 7.81 14.23
CA PRO A 894 62.80 7.91 12.82
C PRO A 894 63.32 6.69 12.05
N LEU A 895 62.70 6.41 10.91
CA LEU A 895 63.21 5.42 9.96
C LEU A 895 64.56 5.88 9.38
N PRO A 896 65.41 4.98 8.85
CA PRO A 896 66.68 5.36 8.24
C PRO A 896 66.46 6.27 7.02
N ASP A 897 67.46 7.10 6.72
CA ASP A 897 67.40 8.02 5.58
C ASP A 897 66.99 7.31 4.26
N GLY A 898 66.09 7.96 3.52
CA GLY A 898 65.50 7.43 2.29
C GLY A 898 64.33 6.47 2.49
N TRP A 899 64.00 6.07 3.72
CA TRP A 899 62.77 5.32 4.02
C TRP A 899 61.59 6.23 4.36
N SER A 900 60.39 5.77 4.05
CA SER A 900 59.10 6.40 4.38
C SER A 900 58.13 5.31 4.84
N ALA A 901 57.06 5.69 5.55
CA ALA A 901 56.00 4.75 5.92
C ALA A 901 54.63 5.42 5.98
N ALA A 902 53.60 4.65 5.68
CA ALA A 902 52.20 5.06 5.66
C ALA A 902 51.29 3.82 5.62
N ASP A 903 50.07 4.01 6.11
CA ASP A 903 48.97 3.09 5.84
C ASP A 903 48.56 3.17 4.37
N VAL A 904 48.17 2.03 3.83
CA VAL A 904 47.67 1.87 2.47
C VAL A 904 46.22 1.45 2.57
N GLY A 905 45.33 2.17 1.90
CA GLY A 905 43.89 1.90 1.93
C GLY A 905 43.26 2.13 3.31
N ASN A 906 42.07 1.56 3.52
CA ASN A 906 41.33 1.75 4.77
C ASN A 906 41.72 0.68 5.81
N VAL A 907 42.70 1.02 6.65
CA VAL A 907 43.25 0.13 7.69
C VAL A 907 42.42 0.03 8.98
N GLY A 908 41.51 0.98 9.23
CA GLY A 908 40.73 1.10 10.47
C GLY A 908 41.51 1.64 11.67
N PHE A 909 42.69 1.09 11.97
CA PHE A 909 43.64 1.66 12.96
C PHE A 909 44.95 2.06 12.28
N THR A 910 45.42 3.28 12.55
CA THR A 910 46.66 3.82 11.97
C THR A 910 47.86 2.98 12.36
N GLY A 911 48.64 2.58 11.36
CA GLY A 911 49.90 1.86 11.51
C GLY A 911 51.04 2.73 12.03
N ALA A 912 52.15 2.09 12.32
CA ALA A 912 53.39 2.75 12.70
C ALA A 912 54.59 1.97 12.16
N ALA A 913 55.71 2.66 11.94
CA ALA A 913 56.99 2.04 11.62
C ALA A 913 58.11 2.77 12.37
N SER A 914 59.04 2.01 12.94
CA SER A 914 60.23 2.55 13.60
C SER A 914 61.45 1.67 13.33
N PHE A 915 62.65 2.22 13.52
CA PHE A 915 63.91 1.53 13.32
C PHE A 915 64.79 1.61 14.57
N ASP A 916 65.30 0.47 15.02
CA ASP A 916 66.31 0.39 16.06
C ASP A 916 67.69 0.26 15.40
N ALA A 917 68.49 1.32 15.50
CA ALA A 917 69.84 1.36 14.94
C ALA A 917 70.85 0.47 15.68
N ALA A 918 70.64 0.19 16.97
CA ALA A 918 71.50 -0.70 17.75
C ALA A 918 71.20 -2.18 17.46
N ALA A 919 69.92 -2.52 17.27
CA ALA A 919 69.48 -3.86 16.90
C ALA A 919 69.39 -4.12 15.38
N THR A 920 69.73 -3.11 14.56
CA THR A 920 69.62 -3.08 13.08
C THR A 920 68.29 -3.64 12.55
N SER A 921 67.19 -3.27 13.20
CA SER A 921 65.88 -3.89 12.98
C SER A 921 64.75 -2.89 12.80
N PHE A 922 63.80 -3.21 11.92
CA PHE A 922 62.56 -2.47 11.73
C PHE A 922 61.44 -3.10 12.56
N THR A 923 60.62 -2.28 13.21
CA THR A 923 59.34 -2.70 13.80
C THR A 923 58.21 -1.99 13.09
N LEU A 924 57.29 -2.75 12.50
CA LEU A 924 56.06 -2.23 11.90
C LEU A 924 54.85 -2.70 12.71
N LYS A 925 53.85 -1.84 12.83
CA LYS A 925 52.51 -2.16 13.32
C LYS A 925 51.52 -1.81 12.23
N GLY A 926 50.66 -2.74 11.84
CA GLY A 926 49.63 -2.49 10.82
C GLY A 926 48.32 -3.17 11.14
N ALA A 927 47.23 -2.42 11.05
CA ALA A 927 45.90 -2.97 10.96
C ALA A 927 45.49 -3.13 9.48
N GLY A 928 44.28 -3.64 9.24
CA GLY A 928 43.68 -3.64 7.92
C GLY A 928 43.15 -5.00 7.48
N LYS A 929 42.30 -4.96 6.45
CA LYS A 929 41.49 -6.10 6.01
C LYS A 929 42.33 -7.22 5.39
N ASP A 930 43.12 -6.92 4.36
CA ASP A 930 44.07 -7.86 3.75
C ASP A 930 45.04 -7.14 2.79
N ILE A 931 46.11 -7.84 2.38
CA ILE A 931 46.88 -7.58 1.16
C ILE A 931 46.31 -8.52 0.09
N GLY A 932 45.31 -8.06 -0.67
CA GLY A 932 44.48 -8.97 -1.47
C GLY A 932 43.27 -8.33 -2.17
N GLY A 933 42.62 -9.10 -3.02
CA GLY A 933 41.46 -8.65 -3.79
C GLY A 933 41.81 -7.50 -4.75
N ALA A 934 40.89 -6.55 -4.92
CA ALA A 934 41.06 -5.37 -5.79
C ALA A 934 41.58 -4.11 -5.06
N SER A 935 41.65 -4.14 -3.72
CA SER A 935 42.04 -3.00 -2.89
C SER A 935 42.67 -3.50 -1.59
N ASP A 936 43.92 -3.12 -1.36
CA ASP A 936 44.70 -3.52 -0.20
C ASP A 936 44.42 -2.63 1.02
N ALA A 937 44.63 -3.16 2.23
CA ALA A 937 44.51 -2.44 3.50
C ALA A 937 45.59 -2.91 4.49
N PHE A 938 46.69 -2.17 4.65
CA PHE A 938 47.85 -2.58 5.48
C PHE A 938 48.84 -1.43 5.77
N GLN A 939 49.82 -1.64 6.69
CA GLN A 939 50.93 -0.70 6.92
C GLN A 939 52.14 -1.05 6.04
N PHE A 940 52.67 -0.04 5.34
CA PHE A 940 53.85 -0.18 4.46
C PHE A 940 54.99 0.75 4.91
N ALA A 941 56.23 0.23 4.93
CA ALA A 941 57.45 1.03 5.05
C ALA A 941 58.36 0.74 3.86
N TRP A 942 58.82 1.75 3.14
CA TRP A 942 59.46 1.59 1.83
C TRP A 942 60.54 2.62 1.55
N ARG A 943 61.30 2.36 0.49
CA ARG A 943 62.09 3.35 -0.24
C ARG A 943 61.90 3.19 -1.75
N ALA A 944 62.32 4.18 -2.53
CA ALA A 944 62.32 4.06 -3.98
C ALA A 944 63.39 3.05 -4.46
N LEU A 945 63.01 2.21 -5.42
CA LEU A 945 63.88 1.34 -6.21
C LEU A 945 63.68 1.69 -7.69
N THR A 946 64.75 1.87 -8.46
CA THR A 946 64.69 2.24 -9.88
C THR A 946 65.46 1.22 -10.72
N GLY A 947 64.79 0.66 -11.73
CA GLY A 947 65.30 -0.46 -12.52
C GLY A 947 65.09 -1.81 -11.85
N ASP A 948 65.96 -2.74 -12.20
CA ASP A 948 66.05 -4.10 -11.64
C ASP A 948 66.65 -4.05 -10.24
N GLY A 949 66.31 -5.02 -9.38
CA GLY A 949 66.81 -5.05 -8.02
C GLY A 949 66.08 -6.02 -7.10
N VAL A 950 66.52 -6.08 -5.85
CA VAL A 950 66.09 -7.05 -4.84
C VAL A 950 65.62 -6.34 -3.57
N VAL A 951 64.48 -6.76 -3.03
CA VAL A 951 64.10 -6.52 -1.63
C VAL A 951 64.15 -7.83 -0.87
N VAL A 952 64.93 -7.86 0.21
CA VAL A 952 65.13 -9.02 1.08
C VAL A 952 65.04 -8.60 2.55
N ALA A 953 64.44 -9.46 3.37
CA ALA A 953 64.41 -9.29 4.82
C ALA A 953 64.25 -10.65 5.53
N ARG A 954 64.74 -10.75 6.76
CA ARG A 954 64.30 -11.80 7.69
C ARG A 954 63.13 -11.29 8.52
N VAL A 955 61.97 -11.93 8.39
CA VAL A 955 60.86 -11.72 9.32
C VAL A 955 61.28 -12.37 10.64
N ARG A 956 61.63 -11.57 11.65
CA ARG A 956 62.11 -12.07 12.95
C ARG A 956 60.97 -12.42 13.89
N LYS A 957 59.87 -11.65 13.84
CA LYS A 957 58.68 -11.85 14.66
C LYS A 957 57.45 -11.37 13.90
N LEU A 958 56.34 -12.09 14.04
CA LEU A 958 55.00 -11.66 13.61
C LEU A 958 54.01 -11.99 14.73
N GLN A 959 53.23 -10.99 15.15
CA GLN A 959 52.16 -11.17 16.13
C GLN A 959 50.96 -11.86 15.48
N ASN A 960 50.46 -12.92 16.13
CA ASN A 960 49.25 -13.62 15.72
C ASN A 960 48.00 -12.86 16.22
N ILE A 961 47.49 -11.93 15.40
CA ILE A 961 46.15 -11.34 15.58
C ILE A 961 45.10 -12.23 14.91
N SER A 962 45.45 -12.75 13.73
CA SER A 962 44.68 -13.72 12.96
C SER A 962 45.63 -14.74 12.35
N SER A 963 45.16 -15.96 12.11
CA SER A 963 45.90 -16.95 11.30
C SER A 963 46.21 -16.47 9.88
N LEU A 964 45.52 -15.42 9.41
CA LEU A 964 45.70 -14.75 8.13
C LEU A 964 46.43 -13.39 8.23
N SER A 965 46.90 -12.96 9.42
CA SER A 965 47.86 -11.86 9.52
C SER A 965 49.08 -12.15 8.64
N LYS A 966 49.71 -11.14 8.05
CA LYS A 966 50.88 -11.34 7.16
C LYS A 966 51.96 -10.33 7.44
N ALA A 967 53.21 -10.74 7.30
CA ALA A 967 54.36 -9.85 7.23
C ALA A 967 55.37 -10.36 6.20
N GLY A 968 56.04 -9.44 5.51
CA GLY A 968 57.03 -9.80 4.49
C GLY A 968 57.54 -8.61 3.69
N VAL A 969 58.13 -8.90 2.54
CA VAL A 969 58.69 -7.90 1.61
C VAL A 969 57.76 -7.66 0.43
N MET A 970 57.73 -6.43 -0.07
CA MET A 970 56.87 -6.00 -1.16
C MET A 970 57.58 -5.07 -2.15
N ILE A 971 57.25 -5.19 -3.43
CA ILE A 971 57.47 -4.18 -4.49
C ILE A 971 56.09 -3.74 -5.00
N ARG A 972 55.86 -2.43 -5.17
CA ARG A 972 54.58 -1.90 -5.67
C ARG A 972 54.74 -0.59 -6.45
N GLN A 973 53.79 -0.29 -7.33
CA GLN A 973 53.85 0.89 -8.19
C GLN A 973 53.63 2.21 -7.42
N SER A 974 52.57 2.30 -6.61
CA SER A 974 52.21 3.51 -5.87
C SER A 974 51.52 3.17 -4.54
N LEU A 975 51.30 4.16 -3.67
CA LEU A 975 50.58 3.97 -2.40
C LEU A 975 49.07 3.73 -2.56
N GLU A 976 48.52 3.89 -3.77
CA GLU A 976 47.10 3.63 -4.04
C GLU A 976 46.71 2.20 -3.67
N ALA A 977 45.55 2.05 -3.02
CA ALA A 977 45.10 0.75 -2.51
C ALA A 977 44.90 -0.30 -3.60
N GLY A 978 44.59 0.12 -4.83
CA GLY A 978 44.47 -0.75 -6.00
C GLY A 978 45.77 -0.96 -6.79
N SER A 979 46.93 -0.44 -6.34
CA SER A 979 48.21 -0.49 -7.08
C SER A 979 48.60 -1.90 -7.52
N PRO A 980 49.22 -2.08 -8.71
CA PRO A 980 50.02 -3.26 -8.99
C PRO A 980 51.05 -3.48 -7.88
N HIS A 981 51.25 -4.73 -7.47
CA HIS A 981 52.18 -5.10 -6.40
C HIS A 981 52.66 -6.56 -6.54
N ALA A 982 53.77 -6.86 -5.87
CA ALA A 982 54.32 -8.18 -5.63
C ALA A 982 54.69 -8.26 -4.13
N PHE A 983 54.20 -9.27 -3.42
CA PHE A 983 54.39 -9.45 -1.98
C PHE A 983 54.75 -10.91 -1.66
N MET A 984 55.86 -11.10 -0.94
CA MET A 984 56.32 -12.39 -0.44
C MET A 984 56.19 -12.37 1.08
N GLY A 985 55.11 -12.99 1.56
CA GLY A 985 54.66 -12.90 2.95
C GLY A 985 54.59 -14.23 3.68
N LEU A 986 54.77 -14.16 5.01
CA LEU A 986 54.58 -15.25 5.96
C LEU A 986 53.37 -14.97 6.87
N THR A 987 52.63 -16.01 7.23
CA THR A 987 51.61 -15.95 8.31
C THR A 987 52.19 -16.36 9.68
N PRO A 988 51.53 -16.06 10.81
CA PRO A 988 51.98 -16.51 12.14
C PRO A 988 52.04 -18.05 12.28
N THR A 989 51.28 -18.77 11.45
CA THR A 989 51.26 -20.24 11.40
C THR A 989 52.35 -20.83 10.49
N GLY A 990 53.18 -19.99 9.85
CA GLY A 990 54.29 -20.42 9.00
C GLY A 990 53.91 -20.73 7.56
N ALA A 991 52.75 -20.28 7.06
CA ALA A 991 52.42 -20.41 5.64
C ALA A 991 53.14 -19.29 4.85
N ALA A 992 53.98 -19.67 3.89
CA ALA A 992 54.58 -18.75 2.93
C ALA A 992 53.65 -18.56 1.71
N SER A 993 53.57 -17.35 1.17
CA SER A 993 52.80 -17.09 -0.05
C SER A 993 53.36 -15.95 -0.89
N PHE A 994 53.30 -16.10 -2.22
CA PHE A 994 53.59 -15.06 -3.20
C PHE A 994 52.28 -14.48 -3.75
N GLN A 995 51.90 -13.32 -3.23
CA GLN A 995 50.70 -12.57 -3.61
C GLN A 995 51.08 -11.44 -4.59
N ARG A 996 50.35 -11.27 -5.68
CA ARG A 996 50.62 -10.20 -6.65
C ARG A 996 49.39 -9.74 -7.43
N ARG A 997 49.44 -8.49 -7.87
CA ARG A 997 48.46 -7.83 -8.75
C ARG A 997 49.20 -7.22 -9.93
N ALA A 998 48.91 -7.66 -11.16
CA ALA A 998 49.61 -7.21 -12.36
C ALA A 998 49.10 -5.86 -12.92
N ILE A 999 47.82 -5.53 -12.70
CA ILE A 999 47.14 -4.35 -13.26
C ILE A 999 46.38 -3.62 -12.15
N ALA A 1000 46.38 -2.28 -12.17
CA ALA A 1000 45.70 -1.46 -11.16
C ALA A 1000 44.21 -1.81 -11.04
N GLY A 1001 43.73 -2.00 -9.81
CA GLY A 1001 42.36 -2.42 -9.50
C GLY A 1001 42.02 -3.88 -9.85
N GLY A 1002 42.95 -4.64 -10.44
CA GLY A 1002 42.79 -6.07 -10.72
C GLY A 1002 42.79 -6.93 -9.45
N ALA A 1003 42.35 -8.19 -9.57
CA ALA A 1003 42.39 -9.13 -8.45
C ALA A 1003 43.83 -9.58 -8.13
N THR A 1004 44.20 -9.57 -6.85
CA THR A 1004 45.42 -10.22 -6.36
C THR A 1004 45.33 -11.74 -6.52
N VAL A 1005 46.32 -12.33 -7.19
CA VAL A 1005 46.52 -13.79 -7.28
C VAL A 1005 47.57 -14.23 -6.26
N SER A 1006 47.46 -15.46 -5.75
CA SER A 1006 48.34 -16.01 -4.70
C SER A 1006 48.86 -17.39 -5.08
N SER A 1007 50.18 -17.60 -4.96
CA SER A 1007 50.81 -18.92 -5.05
C SER A 1007 51.27 -19.36 -3.65
N PRO A 1008 50.90 -20.56 -3.18
CA PRO A 1008 51.40 -21.08 -1.90
C PRO A 1008 52.87 -21.50 -2.01
N GLY A 1009 53.65 -21.20 -0.98
CA GLY A 1009 55.02 -21.67 -0.81
C GLY A 1009 55.12 -22.85 0.17
N PRO A 1010 56.34 -23.35 0.43
CA PRO A 1010 56.58 -24.33 1.49
C PRO A 1010 56.30 -23.72 2.88
N LEU A 1011 56.18 -24.58 3.90
CA LEU A 1011 56.07 -24.12 5.28
C LEU A 1011 57.38 -23.42 5.71
N ALA A 1012 57.27 -22.20 6.21
CA ALA A 1012 58.38 -21.36 6.65
C ALA A 1012 58.00 -20.65 7.96
N THR A 1013 58.39 -21.25 9.09
CA THR A 1013 58.09 -20.70 10.42
C THR A 1013 58.94 -19.48 10.72
N VAL A 1014 58.34 -18.45 11.31
CA VAL A 1014 59.05 -17.25 11.77
C VAL A 1014 59.97 -17.63 12.95
N PRO A 1015 61.28 -17.30 12.94
CA PRO A 1015 61.96 -16.42 11.98
C PRO A 1015 62.38 -17.11 10.67
N SER A 1016 62.07 -16.48 9.53
CA SER A 1016 62.46 -16.96 8.20
C SER A 1016 62.67 -15.78 7.24
N TRP A 1017 63.45 -16.01 6.19
CA TRP A 1017 63.82 -15.03 5.18
C TRP A 1017 62.87 -15.04 4.00
N VAL A 1018 62.52 -13.85 3.52
CA VAL A 1018 61.70 -13.62 2.33
C VAL A 1018 62.41 -12.64 1.40
N MET A 1019 62.29 -12.88 0.10
CA MET A 1019 62.93 -12.07 -0.93
C MET A 1019 62.02 -11.92 -2.15
N ILE A 1020 62.05 -10.73 -2.77
CA ILE A 1020 61.55 -10.49 -4.11
C ILE A 1020 62.69 -9.92 -4.95
N GLU A 1021 62.90 -10.51 -6.12
CA GLU A 1021 63.82 -10.05 -7.17
C GLU A 1021 63.00 -9.57 -8.36
N ARG A 1022 63.33 -8.39 -8.91
CA ARG A 1022 62.78 -7.84 -10.14
C ARG A 1022 63.87 -7.83 -11.22
N ILE A 1023 63.57 -8.44 -12.37
CA ILE A 1023 64.39 -8.39 -13.59
C ILE A 1023 63.49 -8.00 -14.76
N GLY A 1024 63.62 -6.76 -15.23
CA GLY A 1024 62.72 -6.11 -16.18
C GLY A 1024 61.28 -6.03 -15.64
N ALA A 1025 60.38 -6.75 -16.32
CA ALA A 1025 58.98 -6.93 -15.90
C ALA A 1025 58.74 -8.25 -15.15
N THR A 1026 59.74 -9.14 -15.06
CA THR A 1026 59.62 -10.42 -14.35
C THR A 1026 59.93 -10.22 -12.87
N VAL A 1027 59.11 -10.81 -12.01
CA VAL A 1027 59.24 -10.73 -10.55
C VAL A 1027 59.27 -12.14 -9.97
N ASN A 1028 60.38 -12.49 -9.33
CA ASN A 1028 60.61 -13.77 -8.68
C ASN A 1028 60.50 -13.62 -7.16
N ALA A 1029 59.76 -14.50 -6.49
CA ALA A 1029 59.58 -14.48 -5.04
C ALA A 1029 60.13 -15.75 -4.40
N TYR A 1030 60.94 -15.58 -3.35
CA TYR A 1030 61.67 -16.67 -2.69
C TYR A 1030 61.50 -16.66 -1.16
N VAL A 1031 61.64 -17.84 -0.57
CA VAL A 1031 61.70 -18.04 0.89
C VAL A 1031 62.93 -18.88 1.26
N SER A 1032 63.51 -18.62 2.43
CA SER A 1032 64.69 -19.33 2.93
C SER A 1032 64.69 -19.46 4.47
N ALA A 1033 65.30 -20.52 4.98
CA ALA A 1033 65.55 -20.69 6.42
C ALA A 1033 66.89 -20.07 6.87
N ASP A 1034 67.87 -19.98 5.96
CA ASP A 1034 69.28 -19.70 6.27
C ASP A 1034 69.89 -18.50 5.49
N ALA A 1035 69.16 -17.95 4.52
CA ALA A 1035 69.61 -16.98 3.50
C ALA A 1035 70.70 -17.47 2.53
N LEU A 1036 71.06 -18.75 2.58
CA LEU A 1036 72.01 -19.39 1.67
C LEU A 1036 71.26 -20.22 0.62
N THR A 1037 70.28 -21.00 1.07
CA THR A 1037 69.44 -21.88 0.24
C THR A 1037 68.08 -21.22 0.03
N TRP A 1038 67.78 -20.79 -1.21
CA TRP A 1038 66.54 -20.09 -1.54
C TRP A 1038 65.60 -20.96 -2.36
N THR A 1039 64.37 -21.12 -1.89
CA THR A 1039 63.30 -21.82 -2.60
C THR A 1039 62.43 -20.81 -3.33
N LEU A 1040 62.33 -20.93 -4.65
CA LEU A 1040 61.40 -20.14 -5.47
C LEU A 1040 59.96 -20.54 -5.12
N VAL A 1041 59.16 -19.56 -4.68
CA VAL A 1041 57.72 -19.70 -4.39
C VAL A 1041 56.88 -19.43 -5.64
N GLY A 1042 57.34 -18.54 -6.50
CA GLY A 1042 56.73 -18.28 -7.80
C GLY A 1042 57.42 -17.16 -8.57
N SER A 1043 57.08 -17.07 -9.86
CA SER A 1043 57.51 -16.02 -10.78
C SER A 1043 56.28 -15.51 -11.53
N ASP A 1044 56.21 -14.21 -11.81
CA ASP A 1044 55.13 -13.60 -12.58
C ASP A 1044 55.62 -12.37 -13.36
N THR A 1045 54.87 -11.94 -14.38
CA THR A 1045 55.18 -10.73 -15.16
C THR A 1045 54.29 -9.58 -14.72
N ILE A 1046 54.90 -8.54 -14.15
CA ILE A 1046 54.22 -7.34 -13.65
C ILE A 1046 54.86 -6.12 -14.32
N PRO A 1047 54.13 -5.41 -15.21
CA PRO A 1047 54.65 -4.27 -15.96
C PRO A 1047 54.71 -3.01 -15.07
N PHE A 1048 55.60 -3.03 -14.09
CA PHE A 1048 55.94 -1.87 -13.27
C PHE A 1048 56.68 -0.80 -14.09
N ASP A 1049 56.51 0.48 -13.73
CA ASP A 1049 57.34 1.56 -14.29
C ASP A 1049 58.81 1.42 -13.83
N ALA A 1050 59.67 2.28 -14.38
CA ALA A 1050 61.10 2.28 -14.04
C ALA A 1050 61.35 2.45 -12.54
N THR A 1051 60.59 3.30 -11.84
CA THR A 1051 60.68 3.49 -10.39
C THR A 1051 59.46 2.90 -9.68
N VAL A 1052 59.71 2.18 -8.58
CA VAL A 1052 58.73 1.51 -7.72
C VAL A 1052 59.04 1.74 -6.24
N LEU A 1053 58.07 1.47 -5.38
CA LEU A 1053 58.24 1.46 -3.93
C LEU A 1053 58.57 0.03 -3.48
N ALA A 1054 59.73 -0.16 -2.86
CA ALA A 1054 60.19 -1.46 -2.37
C ALA A 1054 60.45 -1.41 -0.86
N GLY A 1055 60.00 -2.42 -0.10
CA GLY A 1055 60.13 -2.42 1.35
C GLY A 1055 59.35 -3.52 2.09
N LEU A 1056 58.91 -3.18 3.30
CA LEU A 1056 58.34 -4.06 4.31
C LEU A 1056 56.83 -3.80 4.48
N ALA A 1057 56.03 -4.85 4.53
CA ALA A 1057 54.58 -4.77 4.71
C ALA A 1057 54.11 -5.62 5.90
N VAL A 1058 53.11 -5.13 6.65
CA VAL A 1058 52.40 -5.91 7.69
C VAL A 1058 50.90 -5.62 7.70
N VAL A 1059 50.10 -6.67 7.83
CA VAL A 1059 48.63 -6.60 7.95
C VAL A 1059 48.16 -7.54 9.07
N SER A 1060 47.21 -7.09 9.87
CA SER A 1060 46.57 -7.89 10.92
C SER A 1060 45.52 -8.87 10.42
N HIS A 1061 44.89 -8.56 9.28
CA HIS A 1061 43.64 -9.18 8.82
C HIS A 1061 42.45 -8.88 9.76
N ASP A 1062 42.52 -7.74 10.44
CA ASP A 1062 41.51 -7.18 11.33
C ASP A 1062 41.60 -5.64 11.32
N THR A 1063 40.54 -4.94 10.91
CA THR A 1063 40.50 -3.47 10.91
C THR A 1063 40.36 -2.85 12.30
N MET A 1064 40.22 -3.65 13.36
CA MET A 1064 40.08 -3.20 14.74
C MET A 1064 41.32 -3.44 15.61
N ASN A 1065 42.36 -4.12 15.10
CA ASN A 1065 43.58 -4.44 15.83
C ASN A 1065 44.82 -4.37 14.92
N THR A 1066 45.94 -3.83 15.41
CA THR A 1066 47.22 -3.84 14.69
C THR A 1066 48.02 -5.11 15.00
N ALA A 1067 48.59 -5.77 13.98
CA ALA A 1067 49.62 -6.79 14.17
C ALA A 1067 51.01 -6.13 14.17
N THR A 1068 51.86 -6.51 15.12
CA THR A 1068 53.26 -6.09 15.18
C THR A 1068 54.16 -7.10 14.47
N ALA A 1069 54.99 -6.63 13.54
CA ALA A 1069 56.05 -7.41 12.90
C ALA A 1069 57.43 -6.78 13.16
N VAL A 1070 58.45 -7.62 13.34
CA VAL A 1070 59.85 -7.19 13.49
C VAL A 1070 60.66 -7.83 12.37
N PHE A 1071 61.46 -7.04 11.68
CA PHE A 1071 62.32 -7.45 10.57
C PHE A 1071 63.77 -7.08 10.88
N ASP A 1072 64.72 -7.95 10.52
CA ASP A 1072 66.14 -7.63 10.51
C ASP A 1072 66.78 -8.08 9.19
N ASN A 1073 68.05 -7.70 8.97
CA ASN A 1073 68.78 -7.95 7.73
C ASN A 1073 68.03 -7.45 6.47
N VAL A 1074 67.41 -6.28 6.59
CA VAL A 1074 66.61 -5.66 5.53
C VAL A 1074 67.52 -4.98 4.52
N ALA A 1075 67.40 -5.35 3.24
CA ALA A 1075 68.09 -4.67 2.14
C ALA A 1075 67.12 -4.44 0.96
N VAL A 1076 67.22 -3.24 0.37
CA VAL A 1076 66.65 -2.87 -0.94
C VAL A 1076 67.82 -2.37 -1.76
N ARG A 1077 68.19 -3.07 -2.83
CA ARG A 1077 69.41 -2.82 -3.62
C ARG A 1077 69.29 -3.26 -5.07
#